data_AF-A0A0W8IEU1-F1
#
_entry.id   AF-A0A0W8IEU1-F1
#
_cell.length_a   1.000
_cell.length_b   1.000
_cell.length_c   1.000
_cell.angle_alpha   90.00
_cell.angle_beta   90.00
_cell.angle_gamma   90.00
#
_symmetry.space_group_name_H-M   'P 1'
#
loop_
_entity.id
_entity.type
_entity.pdbx_description
1 polymer ?
#
loop_
_entity_poly.entity_id
_entity_poly.type
_entity_poly.pdbx_seq_one_letter_code
_entity_poly.pdbx_strand_id
1 'polypeptide(L)'
;MPAVEDGDVPRPVGRGRADADGSVGRGRADADGSVGPGRADADGSVGHGRADADGSVGRGEVAPRGPARVDGETRGSGRHTSDPVSSDPVMSNSVSSGPVPSNSVSSDPVSSDPVLELLLDPERLSGLLRTPVRVTRVRPKPGVSHTAALLGADGRVLGWVQALVGPARAKAAKARDRAERYGHGALIGSLPLPQWDAELVWGGIATDPELGSPLRRSGLDLTSPDLVLLRYNPLRRLVVRVGGQVVRVTAEPHAQRMSAVARSLAERGLPVVAPCELGPQPHPGSVPPRVRVSRRVSAWPWVEGSDLTQADLGPVRAAGELAARVHATSPPVAVDLPERGWGDLLAAARRSVALLHAVAPQAAHAARLALAGLPEQEPAPDPLSHEGRTGAEDGRHVLLHGDLSLDQFLLGDDGVVRLTDLDRACWGPVELDLASVRAAQIVHEVRRSSETGGVGDSAVGHGHEQRDEHRHTRRHDHRYGHEQRDELRHTLRHDHRHGAAAWEAFVDGYGRAPLPGAWVSAALLARVAEPWRSQAAGWREQTEEVAQLALDLLAGTLLPGGSGGQHAQADPGGSAVVAGPLTSRPSWRVPRVVRARAEDESGDDDAVTVTVGRAWPAGARDGQARVAIEGDDGRGRLRAGTISPGGAVTLLPHGEDPRLPGLAAAARTGSLLVHRAGRRAVVHRADGYLKIVRPGRAAALVDASARGAAVARDAGLVAADVVSSTDETVLTRTLPGIPVQRLASDGSWSDLWAAWAAGWTRWQQLPPAGLAAHTPADEAQVLRTWAQRVGALDLLTGTPWPERLARVATQLDGSPDVTLVAAHRDLHDGQLLWDGRRVGVVDLDTVCRAEPALDLANLHVHAGLRQAQGLWPASAADLVREAVGEVAVAGSVPASRLALARRATVARLVAVYCLRPRWRDVVLAWAEEQWQSEARHG
;
A
#
# COMPACT_ATOMS: atom_id res chain seq x y z
N MET A 1 -12.79 7.55 -77.88
CA MET A 1 -13.11 6.94 -79.18
C MET A 1 -13.54 5.50 -78.94
N PRO A 2 -14.80 5.13 -79.23
CA PRO A 2 -16.09 5.82 -78.99
C PRO A 2 -16.75 5.24 -77.70
N ALA A 3 -18.03 5.36 -77.31
CA ALA A 3 -19.30 5.96 -77.79
C ALA A 3 -20.08 6.48 -76.52
N VAL A 4 -20.90 7.56 -76.50
CA VAL A 4 -22.24 7.79 -77.13
C VAL A 4 -23.30 6.82 -76.57
N GLU A 5 -24.56 7.14 -76.17
CA GLU A 5 -25.48 8.31 -76.22
C GLU A 5 -26.00 8.65 -74.78
N ASP A 6 -26.47 9.83 -74.34
CA ASP A 6 -27.44 10.86 -74.80
C ASP A 6 -28.96 10.53 -74.57
N GLY A 7 -29.74 11.49 -74.05
CA GLY A 7 -31.20 11.35 -73.80
C GLY A 7 -31.81 12.32 -72.77
N ASP A 8 -32.83 13.11 -73.15
CA ASP A 8 -33.21 14.36 -72.45
C ASP A 8 -34.65 14.46 -71.85
N VAL A 9 -34.81 15.41 -70.93
CA VAL A 9 -35.98 16.05 -70.26
C VAL A 9 -37.34 16.03 -71.02
N PRO A 10 -38.51 15.74 -70.37
CA PRO A 10 -39.30 16.81 -69.69
C PRO A 10 -40.22 16.47 -68.49
N ARG A 11 -40.66 17.53 -67.78
CA ARG A 11 -41.78 17.55 -66.79
C ARG A 11 -43.10 17.97 -67.46
N PRO A 12 -44.30 17.68 -66.88
CA PRO A 12 -45.07 18.80 -66.27
C PRO A 12 -46.08 18.48 -65.10
N VAL A 13 -46.10 19.38 -64.11
CA VAL A 13 -47.27 20.03 -63.43
C VAL A 13 -48.43 19.23 -62.75
N GLY A 14 -48.59 19.43 -61.42
CA GLY A 14 -49.89 19.62 -60.73
C GLY A 14 -50.26 18.63 -59.59
N ARG A 15 -51.02 18.99 -58.53
CA ARG A 15 -51.44 20.32 -57.98
C ARG A 15 -52.08 20.18 -56.56
N GLY A 16 -51.81 21.11 -55.62
CA GLY A 16 -52.42 21.22 -54.27
C GLY A 16 -51.35 21.25 -53.15
N ARG A 17 -51.22 22.24 -52.22
CA ARG A 17 -52.15 22.92 -51.25
C ARG A 17 -52.65 22.00 -50.12
N ALA A 18 -52.60 22.36 -48.83
CA ALA A 18 -51.94 23.42 -48.04
C ALA A 18 -51.80 22.88 -46.57
N ASP A 19 -51.25 23.48 -45.52
CA ASP A 19 -51.02 24.86 -45.04
C ASP A 19 -49.61 24.99 -44.37
N ALA A 20 -48.98 26.16 -44.19
CA ALA A 20 -49.07 27.08 -43.02
C ALA A 20 -49.03 26.40 -41.63
N ASP A 21 -48.28 26.85 -40.61
CA ASP A 21 -47.78 28.21 -40.33
C ASP A 21 -46.26 28.30 -40.07
N GLY A 22 -45.64 29.40 -40.51
CA GLY A 22 -44.28 29.77 -40.13
C GLY A 22 -44.24 31.01 -39.23
N SER A 23 -43.97 30.84 -37.94
CA SER A 23 -43.85 31.93 -36.97
C SER A 23 -42.38 32.25 -36.62
N VAL A 24 -41.97 33.50 -36.83
CA VAL A 24 -40.58 33.94 -36.65
C VAL A 24 -40.28 34.24 -35.18
N GLY A 25 -39.80 33.23 -34.45
CA GLY A 25 -39.29 33.38 -33.09
C GLY A 25 -37.95 34.11 -33.03
N ARG A 26 -37.95 35.42 -32.74
CA ARG A 26 -36.73 36.20 -32.50
C ARG A 26 -36.09 35.84 -31.15
N GLY A 27 -35.26 34.80 -31.11
CA GLY A 27 -34.30 34.61 -30.03
C GLY A 27 -33.21 35.68 -30.08
N ARG A 28 -32.96 36.40 -28.98
CA ARG A 28 -31.80 37.27 -28.87
C ARG A 28 -30.52 36.43 -28.75
N ALA A 29 -29.47 36.84 -29.45
CA ALA A 29 -28.12 36.46 -29.10
C ALA A 29 -27.64 37.38 -27.96
N ASP A 30 -28.02 37.07 -26.73
CA ASP A 30 -27.46 37.74 -25.55
C ASP A 30 -25.98 37.30 -25.39
N ALA A 31 -25.10 38.23 -25.02
CA ALA A 31 -23.66 38.17 -25.30
C ALA A 31 -22.82 37.25 -24.38
N ASP A 32 -23.47 36.24 -23.80
CA ASP A 32 -22.97 35.40 -22.71
C ASP A 32 -22.89 33.90 -23.09
N GLY A 33 -23.22 33.60 -24.36
CA GLY A 33 -23.39 32.27 -24.96
C GLY A 33 -22.13 31.38 -25.00
N SER A 34 -21.63 31.01 -23.83
CA SER A 34 -20.49 30.11 -23.64
C SER A 34 -20.87 28.63 -23.85
N VAL A 35 -21.17 28.28 -25.12
CA VAL A 35 -21.15 26.89 -25.60
C VAL A 35 -19.74 26.36 -25.33
N GLY A 36 -19.62 25.53 -24.29
CA GLY A 36 -18.31 25.19 -23.72
C GLY A 36 -17.54 24.21 -24.61
N PRO A 37 -16.40 24.59 -25.22
CA PRO A 37 -15.46 23.61 -25.74
C PRO A 37 -15.06 22.69 -24.58
N GLY A 38 -15.06 21.39 -24.83
CA GLY A 38 -15.20 20.38 -23.79
C GLY A 38 -14.04 20.31 -22.78
N ARG A 39 -14.28 19.56 -21.70
CA ARG A 39 -13.29 19.33 -20.63
C ARG A 39 -12.10 18.53 -21.18
N ALA A 40 -10.95 19.19 -21.23
CA ALA A 40 -9.62 18.59 -21.17
C ALA A 40 -8.96 19.25 -19.95
N ASP A 41 -8.86 18.49 -18.87
CA ASP A 41 -8.69 18.96 -17.50
C ASP A 41 -7.39 18.45 -16.83
N ALA A 42 -6.46 17.85 -17.58
CA ALA A 42 -5.08 17.43 -17.28
C ALA A 42 -4.54 17.71 -15.85
N ASP A 43 -5.17 17.08 -14.85
CA ASP A 43 -4.85 17.18 -13.42
C ASP A 43 -3.78 16.14 -13.02
N GLY A 44 -2.74 15.99 -13.84
CA GLY A 44 -1.64 15.05 -13.64
C GLY A 44 -0.64 15.47 -12.56
N SER A 45 -1.05 15.49 -11.30
CA SER A 45 -0.14 15.55 -10.14
C SER A 45 0.71 14.28 -10.05
N VAL A 46 2.03 14.39 -9.88
CA VAL A 46 2.91 13.25 -9.54
C VAL A 46 3.85 13.67 -8.40
N GLY A 47 4.25 12.71 -7.58
CA GLY A 47 5.38 12.79 -6.65
C GLY A 47 6.41 11.71 -7.00
N HIS A 48 7.69 11.95 -6.74
CA HIS A 48 8.79 11.08 -7.19
C HIS A 48 9.63 10.56 -6.04
N GLY A 49 10.13 9.33 -6.23
CA GLY A 49 11.36 8.85 -5.64
C GLY A 49 12.16 8.10 -6.72
N ARG A 50 13.30 8.66 -7.11
CA ARG A 50 14.40 7.90 -7.73
C ARG A 50 15.55 7.82 -6.73
N ALA A 51 16.36 6.78 -6.87
CA ALA A 51 17.62 6.64 -6.16
C ALA A 51 18.76 7.04 -7.09
N ASP A 52 19.88 7.43 -6.50
CA ASP A 52 21.20 7.22 -7.07
C ASP A 52 22.03 6.38 -6.09
N ALA A 53 22.96 5.61 -6.62
CA ALA A 53 23.95 4.89 -5.82
C ALA A 53 25.30 5.61 -5.96
N ASP A 54 26.03 5.73 -4.85
CA ASP A 54 27.37 5.15 -4.74
C ASP A 54 27.91 5.25 -3.32
N GLY A 55 28.81 4.33 -2.96
CA GLY A 55 29.23 4.12 -1.57
C GLY A 55 30.43 4.95 -1.13
N SER A 56 30.57 5.13 0.19
CA SER A 56 31.82 5.51 0.82
C SER A 56 31.96 4.81 2.18
N VAL A 57 33.00 3.98 2.33
CA VAL A 57 33.26 3.17 3.52
C VAL A 57 34.44 3.76 4.31
N GLY A 58 34.26 3.96 5.61
CA GLY A 58 35.38 4.24 6.52
C GLY A 58 34.95 4.67 7.92
N ARG A 59 35.64 4.28 9.00
CA ARG A 59 36.69 3.24 9.14
C ARG A 59 36.59 2.59 10.53
N GLY A 60 36.95 1.31 10.61
CA GLY A 60 37.32 0.61 11.84
C GLY A 60 38.41 -0.40 11.47
N GLU A 61 39.61 -0.24 12.00
CA GLU A 61 40.82 -0.84 11.41
C GLU A 61 41.11 -2.27 11.92
N VAL A 62 41.32 -3.21 11.00
CA VAL A 62 42.11 -4.44 11.23
C VAL A 62 42.93 -4.70 9.96
N ALA A 63 44.25 -4.77 10.09
CA ALA A 63 45.17 -4.88 8.94
C ALA A 63 45.51 -6.35 8.58
N PRO A 64 45.36 -6.76 7.32
CA PRO A 64 45.93 -8.02 6.80
C PRO A 64 47.37 -7.82 6.30
N ARG A 65 48.21 -8.85 6.45
CA ARG A 65 49.55 -8.89 5.83
C ARG A 65 49.43 -9.33 4.37
N GLY A 66 50.25 -8.73 3.49
CA GLY A 66 50.20 -8.97 2.04
C GLY A 66 50.79 -10.33 1.58
N PRO A 67 50.43 -10.80 0.38
CA PRO A 67 50.95 -12.04 -0.20
C PRO A 67 52.28 -11.86 -0.93
N ALA A 68 53.08 -12.94 -0.99
CA ALA A 68 54.23 -13.05 -1.89
C ALA A 68 53.84 -13.83 -3.16
N ARG A 69 54.50 -13.51 -4.29
CA ARG A 69 54.41 -14.28 -5.55
C ARG A 69 55.41 -15.45 -5.53
N VAL A 70 55.08 -16.57 -6.17
CA VAL A 70 55.99 -17.35 -7.05
C VAL A 70 55.14 -18.03 -8.14
N ASP A 71 55.68 -18.13 -9.36
CA ASP A 71 55.09 -18.74 -10.56
C ASP A 71 55.36 -20.27 -10.64
N GLY A 72 54.82 -21.03 -11.59
CA GLY A 72 55.18 -22.47 -11.71
C GLY A 72 54.39 -23.38 -12.67
N GLU A 73 54.92 -23.51 -13.89
CA GLU A 73 54.48 -24.32 -15.05
C GLU A 73 54.16 -25.85 -14.90
N THR A 74 53.02 -26.25 -15.47
CA THR A 74 52.81 -27.38 -16.44
C THR A 74 53.01 -28.89 -16.11
N ARG A 75 52.29 -29.72 -16.90
CA ARG A 75 52.48 -31.15 -17.30
C ARG A 75 52.16 -32.28 -16.28
N GLY A 76 51.53 -33.34 -16.80
CA GLY A 76 51.36 -34.65 -16.14
C GLY A 76 50.25 -35.50 -16.78
N SER A 77 50.50 -36.78 -17.12
CA SER A 77 49.53 -37.66 -17.80
C SER A 77 49.65 -39.16 -17.44
N GLY A 78 48.53 -39.90 -17.50
CA GLY A 78 48.41 -41.36 -17.27
C GLY A 78 47.23 -41.69 -16.36
N ARG A 79 46.23 -42.55 -16.67
CA ARG A 79 46.12 -43.93 -17.25
C ARG A 79 46.18 -45.08 -16.20
N HIS A 80 45.00 -45.69 -16.00
CA HIS A 80 44.64 -47.09 -15.69
C HIS A 80 45.53 -48.03 -14.84
N THR A 81 44.90 -48.65 -13.82
CA THR A 81 44.82 -50.11 -13.46
C THR A 81 43.94 -50.23 -12.20
N SER A 82 42.70 -50.77 -12.21
CA SER A 82 42.24 -52.18 -12.31
C SER A 82 42.29 -53.01 -10.99
N ASP A 83 41.12 -53.18 -10.35
CA ASP A 83 40.42 -54.43 -9.91
C ASP A 83 41.24 -55.64 -9.38
N PRO A 84 40.75 -56.47 -8.41
CA PRO A 84 39.43 -57.14 -8.53
C PRO A 84 38.63 -57.69 -7.29
N VAL A 85 37.29 -57.84 -7.50
CA VAL A 85 36.42 -59.02 -7.20
C VAL A 85 35.90 -59.39 -5.77
N SER A 86 34.64 -59.89 -5.78
CA SER A 86 33.89 -60.75 -4.83
C SER A 86 32.93 -60.05 -3.84
N SER A 87 31.65 -60.43 -3.69
CA SER A 87 30.77 -61.34 -4.49
C SER A 87 29.30 -61.24 -4.02
N ASP A 88 28.34 -61.40 -4.94
CA ASP A 88 26.89 -61.50 -4.64
C ASP A 88 26.51 -62.82 -3.91
N PRO A 89 25.24 -62.96 -3.45
CA PRO A 89 24.25 -63.55 -4.37
C PRO A 89 22.89 -62.82 -4.43
N VAL A 90 22.24 -62.96 -5.59
CA VAL A 90 20.90 -62.42 -5.90
C VAL A 90 19.78 -63.29 -5.31
N MET A 91 18.71 -62.65 -4.83
CA MET A 91 17.37 -63.23 -4.80
C MET A 91 16.36 -62.24 -5.39
N SER A 92 15.80 -62.59 -6.55
CA SER A 92 14.78 -61.83 -7.26
C SER A 92 13.37 -62.23 -6.80
N ASN A 93 12.46 -61.28 -6.65
CA ASN A 93 11.03 -61.55 -6.71
C ASN A 93 10.27 -60.38 -7.34
N SER A 94 9.45 -60.68 -8.34
CA SER A 94 8.72 -59.70 -9.15
C SER A 94 7.41 -59.29 -8.48
N VAL A 95 7.09 -57.99 -8.46
CA VAL A 95 5.78 -57.49 -8.03
C VAL A 95 5.16 -56.62 -9.13
N SER A 96 3.86 -56.82 -9.33
CA SER A 96 3.05 -56.35 -10.45
C SER A 96 3.10 -54.82 -10.71
N SER A 97 3.11 -54.45 -11.99
CA SER A 97 2.92 -53.07 -12.45
C SER A 97 1.44 -52.66 -12.39
N GLY A 98 1.04 -51.96 -11.34
CA GLY A 98 -0.22 -51.21 -11.30
C GLY A 98 -0.09 -49.80 -11.90
N PRO A 99 -1.18 -49.19 -12.41
CA PRO A 99 -1.13 -47.84 -12.94
C PRO A 99 -0.91 -46.81 -11.83
N VAL A 100 0.04 -45.89 -12.04
CA VAL A 100 0.23 -44.73 -11.16
C VAL A 100 -0.96 -43.76 -11.36
N PRO A 101 -1.70 -43.37 -10.31
CA PRO A 101 -2.73 -42.35 -10.44
C PRO A 101 -2.07 -41.01 -10.78
N SER A 102 -2.49 -40.40 -11.88
CA SER A 102 -1.99 -39.10 -12.34
C SER A 102 -2.55 -37.97 -11.49
N ASN A 103 -1.99 -37.77 -10.29
CA ASN A 103 -2.24 -36.55 -9.52
C ASN A 103 -1.82 -35.35 -10.37
N SER A 104 -2.78 -34.49 -10.70
CA SER A 104 -2.54 -33.22 -11.37
C SER A 104 -1.75 -32.31 -10.43
N VAL A 105 -0.44 -32.23 -10.64
CA VAL A 105 0.42 -31.27 -9.95
C VAL A 105 -0.05 -29.86 -10.32
N SER A 106 -0.66 -29.16 -9.37
CA SER A 106 -0.68 -27.70 -9.42
C SER A 106 0.77 -27.25 -9.46
N SER A 107 1.18 -26.60 -10.55
CA SER A 107 2.53 -26.06 -10.69
C SER A 107 2.65 -24.76 -9.89
N ASP A 108 2.44 -24.86 -8.58
CA ASP A 108 2.78 -23.83 -7.60
C ASP A 108 4.25 -23.44 -7.82
N PRO A 109 4.58 -22.15 -8.04
CA PRO A 109 5.95 -21.75 -8.32
C PRO A 109 6.82 -21.98 -7.08
N VAL A 110 7.93 -22.71 -7.30
CA VAL A 110 8.89 -23.15 -6.28
C VAL A 110 9.36 -21.98 -5.39
N SER A 111 9.38 -22.17 -4.08
CA SER A 111 9.92 -21.19 -3.12
C SER A 111 11.37 -20.85 -3.44
N SER A 112 11.77 -19.60 -3.17
CA SER A 112 13.19 -19.22 -3.27
C SER A 112 14.08 -19.83 -2.18
N ASP A 113 13.50 -20.46 -1.15
CA ASP A 113 14.23 -21.12 -0.06
C ASP A 113 13.66 -22.55 0.21
N PRO A 114 14.26 -23.61 -0.36
CA PRO A 114 13.79 -24.99 -0.19
C PRO A 114 14.18 -25.59 1.18
N VAL A 115 15.14 -24.98 1.89
CA VAL A 115 15.50 -25.36 3.26
C VAL A 115 14.41 -24.91 4.24
N LEU A 116 13.81 -23.75 3.96
CA LEU A 116 12.62 -23.28 4.63
C LEU A 116 11.40 -24.15 4.30
N GLU A 117 11.14 -24.48 3.02
CA GLU A 117 10.05 -25.42 2.64
C GLU A 117 10.09 -26.73 3.43
N LEU A 118 11.27 -27.39 3.49
CA LEU A 118 11.45 -28.63 4.27
C LEU A 118 11.04 -28.46 5.74
N LEU A 119 11.26 -27.28 6.32
CA LEU A 119 10.93 -27.00 7.71
C LEU A 119 9.42 -26.79 7.93
N LEU A 120 8.68 -26.39 6.89
CA LEU A 120 7.22 -26.19 6.96
C LEU A 120 6.46 -27.50 6.68
N ASP A 121 7.01 -28.38 5.85
CA ASP A 121 6.43 -29.67 5.47
C ASP A 121 6.48 -30.67 6.64
N PRO A 122 5.33 -31.02 7.27
CA PRO A 122 5.33 -31.90 8.44
C PRO A 122 5.70 -33.35 8.12
N GLU A 123 5.37 -33.83 6.92
CA GLU A 123 5.59 -35.21 6.51
C GLU A 123 7.07 -35.46 6.22
N ARG A 124 7.68 -34.58 5.41
CA ARG A 124 9.13 -34.63 5.12
C ARG A 124 9.95 -34.41 6.38
N LEU A 125 9.57 -33.43 7.22
CA LEU A 125 10.27 -33.19 8.48
C LEU A 125 10.15 -34.40 9.43
N SER A 126 8.97 -35.00 9.55
CA SER A 126 8.76 -36.23 10.36
C SER A 126 9.58 -37.41 9.84
N GLY A 127 9.67 -37.58 8.52
CA GLY A 127 10.49 -38.62 7.89
C GLY A 127 11.98 -38.47 8.19
N LEU A 128 12.52 -37.25 8.14
CA LEU A 128 13.92 -36.98 8.47
C LEU A 128 14.23 -37.13 9.97
N LEU A 129 13.33 -36.66 10.85
CA LEU A 129 13.48 -36.77 12.30
C LEU A 129 13.05 -38.14 12.85
N ARG A 130 12.51 -39.03 12.00
CA ARG A 130 11.96 -40.36 12.34
C ARG A 130 10.95 -40.33 13.48
N THR A 131 10.26 -39.20 13.64
CA THR A 131 9.40 -38.87 14.77
C THR A 131 8.24 -38.02 14.24
N PRO A 132 6.96 -38.35 14.50
CA PRO A 132 5.84 -37.53 14.07
C PRO A 132 5.89 -36.13 14.70
N VAL A 133 6.21 -35.12 13.89
CA VAL A 133 6.38 -33.73 14.31
C VAL A 133 5.81 -32.74 13.31
N ARG A 134 5.39 -31.58 13.82
CA ARG A 134 5.21 -30.35 13.04
C ARG A 134 5.95 -29.19 13.70
N VAL A 135 6.27 -28.16 12.94
CA VAL A 135 6.75 -26.89 13.51
C VAL A 135 5.60 -26.02 13.99
N THR A 136 5.91 -25.15 14.95
CA THR A 136 5.04 -24.02 15.32
C THR A 136 5.63 -22.71 14.79
N ARG A 137 5.88 -21.71 15.66
CA ARG A 137 6.23 -20.36 15.22
C ARG A 137 7.62 -20.30 14.59
N VAL A 138 7.66 -20.17 13.27
CA VAL A 138 8.89 -20.12 12.49
C VAL A 138 9.56 -18.74 12.62
N ARG A 139 10.88 -18.79 12.82
CA ARG A 139 11.80 -17.66 12.84
C ARG A 139 12.79 -17.81 11.69
N PRO A 140 12.46 -17.27 10.51
CA PRO A 140 13.33 -17.35 9.35
C PRO A 140 14.46 -16.32 9.43
N LYS A 141 15.60 -16.68 8.82
CA LYS A 141 16.67 -15.77 8.42
C LYS A 141 17.24 -16.31 7.11
N PRO A 142 16.67 -15.94 5.95
CA PRO A 142 17.04 -16.48 4.64
C PRO A 142 18.55 -16.43 4.39
N GLY A 143 19.07 -17.46 3.72
CA GLY A 143 20.51 -17.62 3.47
C GLY A 143 21.39 -17.83 4.72
N VAL A 144 20.83 -17.95 5.93
CA VAL A 144 21.59 -18.13 7.18
C VAL A 144 21.02 -19.23 8.07
N SER A 145 19.77 -19.13 8.51
CA SER A 145 19.18 -20.12 9.42
C SER A 145 17.67 -19.98 9.61
N HIS A 146 16.95 -21.09 9.57
CA HIS A 146 15.53 -21.17 9.92
C HIS A 146 15.40 -21.85 11.29
N THR A 147 14.48 -21.41 12.16
CA THR A 147 14.37 -21.94 13.53
C THR A 147 12.93 -21.98 13.99
N ALA A 148 12.50 -23.09 14.59
CA ALA A 148 11.16 -23.29 15.11
C ALA A 148 11.14 -24.22 16.34
N ALA A 149 10.03 -24.23 17.08
CA ALA A 149 9.77 -25.25 18.09
C ALA A 149 9.03 -26.45 17.47
N LEU A 150 9.49 -27.66 17.81
CA LEU A 150 8.89 -28.92 17.40
C LEU A 150 7.70 -29.26 18.30
N LEU A 151 6.58 -29.60 17.68
CA LEU A 151 5.37 -30.10 18.31
C LEU A 151 5.16 -31.57 17.95
N GLY A 152 4.88 -32.42 18.93
CA GLY A 152 4.51 -33.82 18.71
C GLY A 152 3.06 -33.97 18.22
N ALA A 153 2.69 -35.20 17.86
CA ALA A 153 1.32 -35.55 17.49
C ALA A 153 0.30 -35.34 18.63
N ASP A 154 0.75 -35.38 19.89
CA ASP A 154 -0.06 -35.06 21.08
C ASP A 154 -0.20 -33.55 21.35
N GLY A 155 0.32 -32.70 20.45
CA GLY A 155 0.31 -31.24 20.59
C GLY A 155 1.33 -30.69 21.60
N ARG A 156 2.16 -31.53 22.25
CA ARG A 156 3.17 -31.07 23.20
C ARG A 156 4.44 -30.59 22.51
N VAL A 157 5.12 -29.62 23.13
CA VAL A 157 6.42 -29.12 22.67
C VAL A 157 7.51 -30.15 23.02
N LEU A 158 8.08 -30.79 22.01
CA LEU A 158 9.17 -31.74 22.18
C LEU A 158 10.52 -31.01 22.36
N GLY A 159 10.68 -29.86 21.70
CA GLY A 159 11.96 -29.14 21.69
C GLY A 159 12.09 -28.13 20.56
N TRP A 160 13.31 -27.96 20.07
CA TRP A 160 13.68 -26.99 19.05
C TRP A 160 14.29 -27.66 17.82
N VAL A 161 14.16 -27.00 16.68
CA VAL A 161 14.84 -27.33 15.43
C VAL A 161 15.41 -26.07 14.80
N GLN A 162 16.61 -26.18 14.23
CA GLN A 162 17.28 -25.14 13.47
C GLN A 162 17.89 -25.74 12.20
N ALA A 163 17.43 -25.28 11.04
CA ALA A 163 18.13 -25.50 9.78
C ALA A 163 19.19 -24.40 9.61
N LEU A 164 20.42 -24.78 9.29
CA LEU A 164 21.59 -23.92 9.11
C LEU A 164 22.02 -23.94 7.65
N VAL A 165 22.29 -22.78 7.06
CA VAL A 165 22.67 -22.66 5.64
C VAL A 165 24.09 -22.13 5.49
N GLY A 166 24.87 -22.74 4.61
CA GLY A 166 26.23 -22.34 4.24
C GLY A 166 27.17 -22.20 5.45
N PRO A 167 27.88 -21.07 5.62
CA PRO A 167 28.78 -20.84 6.75
C PRO A 167 28.11 -20.96 8.14
N ALA A 168 26.78 -20.87 8.23
CA ALA A 168 26.07 -21.02 9.49
C ALA A 168 26.12 -22.45 10.05
N ARG A 169 26.40 -23.48 9.23
CA ARG A 169 26.53 -24.89 9.65
C ARG A 169 27.56 -25.08 10.78
N ALA A 170 28.60 -24.25 10.83
CA ALA A 170 29.55 -24.19 11.94
C ALA A 170 28.94 -23.87 13.34
N LYS A 171 27.63 -23.59 13.43
CA LYS A 171 26.87 -23.51 14.69
C LYS A 171 26.40 -24.89 15.20
N ALA A 172 26.27 -25.91 14.35
CA ALA A 172 25.83 -27.25 14.75
C ALA A 172 26.79 -27.88 15.76
N ALA A 173 28.09 -27.86 15.44
CA ALA A 173 29.17 -28.25 16.36
C ALA A 173 29.06 -27.45 17.68
N LYS A 174 29.01 -26.12 17.60
CA LYS A 174 28.91 -25.24 18.79
C LYS A 174 27.66 -25.46 19.64
N ALA A 175 26.56 -25.96 19.06
CA ALA A 175 25.37 -26.39 19.80
C ALA A 175 25.63 -27.71 20.54
N ARG A 176 26.20 -28.71 19.87
CA ARG A 176 26.60 -29.99 20.49
C ARG A 176 27.65 -29.78 21.60
N ASP A 177 28.73 -29.06 21.33
CA ASP A 177 29.77 -28.71 22.32
C ASP A 177 29.15 -28.05 23.57
N ARG A 178 28.16 -27.17 23.34
CA ARG A 178 27.49 -26.43 24.41
C ARG A 178 26.57 -27.31 25.25
N ALA A 179 25.97 -28.34 24.67
CA ALA A 179 25.20 -29.35 25.40
C ALA A 179 26.12 -30.38 26.10
N GLU A 180 27.24 -30.74 25.47
CA GLU A 180 28.20 -31.72 25.99
C GLU A 180 28.92 -31.26 27.26
N ARG A 181 29.15 -29.95 27.43
CA ARG A 181 29.55 -29.34 28.71
C ARG A 181 28.59 -29.59 29.89
N TYR A 182 27.46 -30.24 29.66
CA TYR A 182 26.47 -30.66 30.65
C TYR A 182 26.02 -32.12 30.45
N GLY A 183 26.79 -32.94 29.72
CA GLY A 183 26.47 -34.35 29.44
C GLY A 183 25.30 -34.58 28.49
N HIS A 184 24.89 -33.57 27.72
CA HIS A 184 23.68 -33.61 26.88
C HIS A 184 23.97 -33.59 25.36
N GLY A 185 25.22 -33.73 24.89
CA GLY A 185 25.54 -33.62 23.44
C GLY A 185 25.00 -34.77 22.60
N ALA A 186 24.76 -35.93 23.22
CA ALA A 186 24.03 -37.07 22.64
C ALA A 186 22.52 -36.81 22.47
N LEU A 187 21.95 -35.82 23.17
CA LEU A 187 20.54 -35.42 23.08
C LEU A 187 20.28 -34.32 22.01
N ILE A 188 21.30 -34.02 21.20
CA ILE A 188 21.18 -33.18 20.00
C ILE A 188 21.31 -34.08 18.78
N GLY A 189 20.27 -34.09 17.94
CA GLY A 189 20.29 -34.68 16.61
C GLY A 189 20.87 -33.72 15.58
N SER A 190 21.50 -34.24 14.54
CA SER A 190 21.84 -33.44 13.36
C SER A 190 21.90 -34.29 12.09
N LEU A 191 21.56 -33.66 10.96
CA LEU A 191 21.49 -34.26 9.63
C LEU A 191 22.01 -33.27 8.57
N PRO A 192 23.13 -33.57 7.88
CA PRO A 192 23.58 -32.79 6.73
C PRO A 192 22.59 -32.86 5.55
N LEU A 193 22.40 -31.74 4.85
CA LEU A 193 21.56 -31.58 3.67
C LEU A 193 22.43 -31.00 2.53
N PRO A 194 23.36 -31.80 1.96
CA PRO A 194 24.39 -31.30 1.04
C PRO A 194 23.83 -30.68 -0.23
N GLN A 195 22.66 -31.13 -0.70
CA GLN A 195 21.98 -30.61 -1.89
C GLN A 195 21.55 -29.13 -1.79
N TRP A 196 21.54 -28.56 -0.58
CA TRP A 196 21.21 -27.15 -0.33
C TRP A 196 22.26 -26.42 0.53
N ASP A 197 23.49 -26.96 0.57
CA ASP A 197 24.59 -26.47 1.44
C ASP A 197 24.17 -26.29 2.91
N ALA A 198 23.30 -27.17 3.42
CA ALA A 198 22.59 -27.00 4.68
C ALA A 198 22.83 -28.13 5.70
N GLU A 199 22.42 -27.90 6.94
CA GLU A 199 22.45 -28.87 8.04
C GLU A 199 21.26 -28.63 8.98
N LEU A 200 20.50 -29.68 9.27
CA LEU A 200 19.35 -29.64 10.18
C LEU A 200 19.80 -30.10 11.57
N VAL A 201 19.55 -29.31 12.61
CA VAL A 201 19.98 -29.58 14.00
C VAL A 201 18.76 -29.48 14.92
N TRP A 202 18.58 -30.40 15.85
CA TRP A 202 17.43 -30.39 16.78
C TRP A 202 17.75 -30.99 18.15
N GLY A 203 16.90 -30.70 19.14
CA GLY A 203 17.03 -31.26 20.48
C GLY A 203 15.90 -30.82 21.43
N GLY A 204 15.84 -31.42 22.62
CA GLY A 204 14.84 -31.07 23.65
C GLY A 204 15.06 -29.68 24.26
N ILE A 205 14.06 -29.15 24.98
CA ILE A 205 14.12 -27.80 25.59
C ILE A 205 15.37 -27.60 26.48
N ALA A 206 15.77 -28.64 27.23
CA ALA A 206 16.97 -28.60 28.09
C ALA A 206 18.30 -28.50 27.33
N THR A 207 18.32 -28.74 26.02
CA THR A 207 19.50 -28.63 25.15
C THR A 207 19.53 -27.35 24.31
N ASP A 208 18.52 -26.48 24.42
CA ASP A 208 18.44 -25.20 23.69
C ASP A 208 19.77 -24.43 23.81
N PRO A 209 20.45 -24.11 22.69
CA PRO A 209 21.76 -23.49 22.71
C PRO A 209 21.85 -22.19 23.53
N GLU A 210 20.83 -21.32 23.56
CA GLU A 210 20.92 -20.07 24.32
C GLU A 210 20.20 -20.12 25.68
N LEU A 211 19.21 -21.00 25.83
CA LEU A 211 18.42 -21.14 27.07
C LEU A 211 18.94 -22.23 28.03
N GLY A 212 19.67 -23.24 27.57
CA GLY A 212 20.11 -24.36 28.43
C GLY A 212 20.94 -23.93 29.65
N SER A 213 21.78 -22.88 29.51
CA SER A 213 22.60 -22.35 30.60
C SER A 213 21.81 -21.55 31.67
N PRO A 214 20.89 -20.63 31.32
CA PRO A 214 20.00 -20.02 32.31
C PRO A 214 18.94 -21.01 32.86
N LEU A 215 18.45 -21.97 32.07
CA LEU A 215 17.53 -23.02 32.54
C LEU A 215 18.14 -23.84 33.68
N ARG A 216 19.33 -24.43 33.49
CA ARG A 216 20.03 -25.19 34.56
C ARG A 216 20.32 -24.34 35.81
N ARG A 217 20.50 -23.02 35.67
CA ARG A 217 20.73 -22.11 36.81
C ARG A 217 19.46 -21.63 37.50
N SER A 218 18.30 -21.76 36.86
CA SER A 218 17.01 -21.40 37.45
C SER A 218 16.52 -22.41 38.50
N GLY A 219 16.97 -23.66 38.46
CA GLY A 219 16.45 -24.73 39.31
C GLY A 219 15.08 -25.28 38.88
N LEU A 220 14.52 -24.82 37.74
CA LEU A 220 13.31 -25.40 37.17
C LEU A 220 13.53 -26.88 36.80
N ASP A 221 12.72 -27.75 37.39
CA ASP A 221 12.53 -29.12 36.91
C ASP A 221 11.50 -29.13 35.78
N LEU A 222 11.96 -29.34 34.54
CA LEU A 222 11.12 -29.45 33.35
C LEU A 222 10.37 -30.79 33.24
N THR A 223 10.60 -31.73 34.16
CA THR A 223 9.87 -33.01 34.25
C THR A 223 8.77 -33.01 35.31
N SER A 224 8.67 -31.94 36.11
CA SER A 224 7.67 -31.80 37.16
C SER A 224 6.25 -31.67 36.59
N PRO A 225 5.25 -32.46 37.08
CA PRO A 225 3.87 -32.33 36.64
C PRO A 225 3.21 -31.02 37.11
N ASP A 226 3.78 -30.33 38.11
CA ASP A 226 3.34 -29.01 38.58
C ASP A 226 3.65 -27.86 37.59
N LEU A 227 4.45 -28.13 36.54
CA LEU A 227 4.95 -27.12 35.60
C LEU A 227 4.12 -27.13 34.31
N VAL A 228 3.43 -26.01 34.04
CA VAL A 228 2.68 -25.81 32.80
C VAL A 228 3.49 -24.94 31.84
N LEU A 229 3.77 -25.45 30.64
CA LEU A 229 4.46 -24.68 29.59
C LEU A 229 3.51 -23.69 28.94
N LEU A 230 3.71 -22.39 29.17
CA LEU A 230 2.89 -21.31 28.61
C LEU A 230 3.40 -20.86 27.23
N ARG A 231 4.72 -20.73 27.05
CA ARG A 231 5.31 -20.28 25.77
C ARG A 231 6.74 -20.75 25.62
N TYR A 232 7.08 -21.31 24.46
CA TYR A 232 8.47 -21.57 24.07
C TYR A 232 8.80 -20.83 22.77
N ASN A 233 9.93 -20.13 22.77
CA ASN A 233 10.48 -19.44 21.60
C ASN A 233 11.99 -19.77 21.56
N PRO A 234 12.39 -20.81 20.79
CA PRO A 234 13.75 -21.34 20.78
C PRO A 234 14.80 -20.26 20.58
N LEU A 235 15.92 -20.40 21.29
CA LEU A 235 17.03 -19.45 21.33
C LEU A 235 16.65 -18.04 21.82
N ARG A 236 15.44 -17.81 22.39
CA ARG A 236 15.01 -16.49 22.91
C ARG A 236 14.40 -16.51 24.31
N ARG A 237 13.25 -17.17 24.50
CA ARG A 237 12.55 -17.20 25.79
C ARG A 237 11.72 -18.48 26.02
N LEU A 238 11.75 -18.98 27.25
CA LEU A 238 10.81 -19.97 27.81
C LEU A 238 9.94 -19.26 28.85
N VAL A 239 8.64 -19.56 28.88
CA VAL A 239 7.69 -19.04 29.87
C VAL A 239 6.85 -20.21 30.41
N VAL A 240 6.83 -20.39 31.72
CA VAL A 240 6.15 -21.50 32.41
C VAL A 240 5.35 -21.00 33.61
N ARG A 241 4.24 -21.64 33.95
CA ARG A 241 3.54 -21.48 35.24
C ARG A 241 4.06 -22.56 36.20
N VAL A 242 4.37 -22.17 37.43
CA VAL A 242 4.72 -23.06 38.54
C VAL A 242 3.91 -22.59 39.76
N GLY A 243 2.83 -23.31 40.09
CA GLY A 243 1.86 -22.86 41.09
C GLY A 243 1.23 -21.50 40.73
N GLY A 244 1.31 -20.53 41.65
CA GLY A 244 0.82 -19.16 41.47
C GLY A 244 1.79 -18.18 40.80
N GLN A 245 2.89 -18.65 40.19
CA GLN A 245 3.90 -17.80 39.57
C GLN A 245 4.15 -18.14 38.10
N VAL A 246 4.39 -17.11 37.28
CA VAL A 246 4.91 -17.20 35.92
C VAL A 246 6.41 -16.96 35.94
N VAL A 247 7.19 -17.90 35.43
CA VAL A 247 8.65 -17.80 35.31
C VAL A 247 9.03 -17.59 33.85
N ARG A 248 9.70 -16.47 33.56
CA ARG A 248 10.28 -16.14 32.25
C ARG A 248 11.79 -16.38 32.29
N VAL A 249 12.30 -17.27 31.43
CA VAL A 249 13.73 -17.55 31.24
C VAL A 249 14.17 -17.04 29.87
N THR A 250 15.22 -16.23 29.79
CA THR A 250 15.63 -15.52 28.56
C THR A 250 17.07 -15.81 28.14
N ALA A 251 17.31 -15.77 26.83
CA ALA A 251 18.65 -15.88 26.24
C ALA A 251 19.50 -14.65 26.57
N GLU A 252 18.95 -13.45 26.37
CA GLU A 252 19.59 -12.17 26.65
C GLU A 252 19.22 -11.64 28.05
N PRO A 253 20.00 -10.73 28.68
CA PRO A 253 19.74 -10.21 30.03
C PRO A 253 18.52 -9.26 30.20
N HIS A 254 17.57 -9.32 29.27
CA HIS A 254 16.50 -8.32 29.08
C HIS A 254 15.57 -8.14 30.29
N ALA A 255 15.49 -9.15 31.16
CA ALA A 255 14.67 -9.18 32.36
C ALA A 255 14.84 -7.94 33.28
N GLN A 256 16.01 -7.30 33.28
CA GLN A 256 16.22 -6.10 34.10
C GLN A 256 15.48 -4.85 33.57
N ARG A 257 15.49 -4.61 32.25
CA ARG A 257 14.76 -3.49 31.62
C ARG A 257 13.24 -3.71 31.72
N MET A 258 12.78 -4.92 31.40
CA MET A 258 11.38 -5.36 31.59
C MET A 258 10.87 -5.05 33.00
N SER A 259 11.65 -5.45 34.02
CA SER A 259 11.28 -5.27 35.42
C SER A 259 11.25 -3.81 35.86
N ALA A 260 12.10 -2.95 35.31
CA ALA A 260 12.17 -1.55 35.69
C ALA A 260 10.94 -0.77 35.22
N VAL A 261 10.53 -0.96 33.96
CA VAL A 261 9.31 -0.31 33.43
C VAL A 261 8.07 -0.80 34.16
N ALA A 262 7.89 -2.11 34.29
CA ALA A 262 6.70 -2.68 34.94
C ALA A 262 6.55 -2.25 36.41
N ARG A 263 7.66 -2.19 37.19
CA ARG A 263 7.60 -1.65 38.55
C ARG A 263 7.31 -0.15 38.57
N SER A 264 8.00 0.66 37.76
CA SER A 264 7.81 2.12 37.79
C SER A 264 6.40 2.56 37.38
N LEU A 265 5.68 1.75 36.60
CA LEU A 265 4.26 1.98 36.31
C LEU A 265 3.35 1.52 37.47
N ALA A 266 3.62 0.36 38.09
CA ALA A 266 2.87 -0.12 39.26
C ALA A 266 3.03 0.81 40.49
N GLU A 267 4.24 1.31 40.73
CA GLU A 267 4.58 2.32 41.76
C GLU A 267 3.78 3.62 41.59
N ARG A 268 3.29 3.91 40.38
CA ARG A 268 2.45 5.07 40.03
C ARG A 268 0.94 4.74 40.00
N GLY A 269 0.53 3.58 40.49
CA GLY A 269 -0.89 3.19 40.55
C GLY A 269 -1.50 2.81 39.20
N LEU A 270 -0.68 2.45 38.20
CA LEU A 270 -1.18 1.85 36.96
C LEU A 270 -1.36 0.34 37.16
N PRO A 271 -2.53 -0.24 36.82
CA PRO A 271 -2.73 -1.68 36.89
C PRO A 271 -1.90 -2.38 35.79
N VAL A 272 -0.69 -2.80 36.16
CA VAL A 272 0.23 -3.56 35.31
C VAL A 272 0.73 -4.79 36.06
N VAL A 273 1.07 -5.86 35.34
CA VAL A 273 1.66 -7.06 35.94
C VAL A 273 3.15 -6.81 36.23
N ALA A 274 3.47 -6.47 37.48
CA ALA A 274 4.84 -6.26 37.94
C ALA A 274 5.52 -7.57 38.41
N PRO A 275 6.86 -7.70 38.29
CA PRO A 275 7.58 -8.90 38.72
C PRO A 275 7.73 -8.97 40.25
N CYS A 276 7.76 -10.19 40.79
CA CYS A 276 7.97 -10.42 42.21
C CYS A 276 9.35 -9.91 42.67
N GLU A 277 9.45 -9.46 43.92
CA GLU A 277 10.71 -8.96 44.48
C GLU A 277 11.79 -10.04 44.65
N LEU A 278 13.05 -9.61 44.57
CA LEU A 278 14.19 -10.37 45.07
C LEU A 278 14.23 -10.23 46.59
N GLY A 279 13.41 -11.04 47.28
CA GLY A 279 13.49 -11.17 48.73
C GLY A 279 14.91 -11.55 49.19
N PRO A 280 15.32 -11.19 50.41
CA PRO A 280 16.64 -11.54 50.95
C PRO A 280 16.87 -13.05 50.94
N GLN A 281 18.15 -13.46 50.93
CA GLN A 281 18.56 -14.88 50.95
C GLN A 281 17.77 -15.66 52.01
N PRO A 282 17.22 -16.84 51.69
CA PRO A 282 16.42 -17.62 52.63
C PRO A 282 17.20 -17.89 53.92
N HIS A 283 16.56 -17.66 55.06
CA HIS A 283 17.15 -17.96 56.36
C HIS A 283 17.56 -19.44 56.44
N PRO A 284 18.68 -19.79 57.11
CA PRO A 284 19.07 -21.19 57.28
C PRO A 284 17.96 -21.99 57.97
N GLY A 285 17.26 -22.83 57.22
CA GLY A 285 16.11 -23.61 57.69
C GLY A 285 14.77 -23.31 57.00
N SER A 286 14.64 -22.23 56.22
CA SER A 286 13.45 -22.07 55.35
C SER A 286 13.57 -22.91 54.08
N VAL A 287 12.44 -23.38 53.57
CA VAL A 287 12.38 -24.12 52.30
C VAL A 287 12.90 -23.20 51.18
N PRO A 288 13.91 -23.62 50.40
CA PRO A 288 14.48 -22.76 49.36
C PRO A 288 13.40 -22.41 48.31
N PRO A 289 13.44 -21.21 47.72
CA PRO A 289 12.51 -20.85 46.66
C PRO A 289 12.64 -21.86 45.51
N ARG A 290 11.50 -22.42 45.05
CA ARG A 290 11.45 -23.43 43.98
C ARG A 290 12.17 -22.99 42.69
N VAL A 291 12.38 -21.68 42.50
CA VAL A 291 13.04 -21.09 41.33
C VAL A 291 14.00 -19.97 41.73
N ARG A 292 15.20 -19.96 41.13
CA ARG A 292 16.26 -18.96 41.35
C ARG A 292 16.19 -17.84 40.30
N VAL A 293 15.71 -16.68 40.73
CA VAL A 293 15.67 -15.43 39.95
C VAL A 293 17.09 -14.94 39.64
N SER A 294 17.31 -14.36 38.44
CA SER A 294 18.60 -13.84 37.98
C SER A 294 18.43 -12.85 36.81
N ARG A 295 19.52 -12.27 36.29
CA ARG A 295 19.47 -11.40 35.09
C ARG A 295 18.88 -12.07 33.83
N ARG A 296 18.68 -13.39 33.83
CA ARG A 296 18.06 -14.18 32.73
C ARG A 296 16.85 -15.02 33.18
N VAL A 297 16.37 -14.85 34.41
CA VAL A 297 15.26 -15.62 35.00
C VAL A 297 14.45 -14.67 35.88
N SER A 298 13.19 -14.42 35.54
CA SER A 298 12.29 -13.53 36.31
C SER A 298 11.00 -14.24 36.70
N ALA A 299 10.49 -13.94 37.88
CA ALA A 299 9.23 -14.45 38.40
C ALA A 299 8.20 -13.32 38.47
N TRP A 300 6.96 -13.63 38.08
CA TRP A 300 5.82 -12.71 37.99
C TRP A 300 4.62 -13.39 38.63
N PRO A 301 3.64 -12.66 39.21
CA PRO A 301 2.42 -13.27 39.69
C PRO A 301 1.63 -13.85 38.52
N TRP A 302 0.97 -14.99 38.74
CA TRP A 302 -0.12 -15.42 37.87
C TRP A 302 -1.37 -14.56 38.15
N VAL A 303 -2.15 -14.27 37.11
CA VAL A 303 -3.46 -13.60 37.19
C VAL A 303 -4.48 -14.62 36.71
N GLU A 304 -5.39 -15.05 37.59
CA GLU A 304 -6.56 -15.85 37.19
C GLU A 304 -7.56 -14.91 36.49
N GLY A 305 -8.13 -15.37 35.37
CA GLY A 305 -8.93 -14.56 34.44
C GLY A 305 -8.62 -14.87 32.97
N SER A 306 -8.87 -13.92 32.06
CA SER A 306 -8.65 -14.06 30.61
C SER A 306 -7.93 -12.86 30.00
N ASP A 307 -7.46 -12.99 28.76
CA ASP A 307 -7.11 -11.82 27.94
C ASP A 307 -8.34 -11.14 27.32
N LEU A 308 -8.14 -9.97 26.67
CA LEU A 308 -9.23 -9.17 26.09
C LEU A 308 -9.51 -9.44 24.60
N THR A 309 -8.91 -10.45 23.96
CA THR A 309 -9.14 -10.70 22.52
C THR A 309 -10.57 -11.11 22.18
N GLN A 310 -11.35 -11.56 23.17
CA GLN A 310 -12.74 -12.02 23.04
C GLN A 310 -13.64 -11.50 24.20
N ALA A 311 -13.22 -10.41 24.85
CA ALA A 311 -13.94 -9.85 26.00
C ALA A 311 -15.05 -8.86 25.59
N ASP A 312 -15.96 -8.57 26.52
CA ASP A 312 -16.98 -7.54 26.34
C ASP A 312 -16.37 -6.14 26.08
N LEU A 313 -17.15 -5.28 25.42
CA LEU A 313 -16.71 -3.93 25.04
C LEU A 313 -16.39 -3.02 26.24
N GLY A 314 -16.89 -3.34 27.44
CA GLY A 314 -16.57 -2.63 28.69
C GLY A 314 -15.09 -2.78 29.09
N PRO A 315 -14.61 -4.00 29.37
CA PRO A 315 -13.18 -4.28 29.55
C PRO A 315 -12.28 -3.74 28.43
N VAL A 316 -12.71 -3.80 27.17
CA VAL A 316 -11.95 -3.25 26.02
C VAL A 316 -11.84 -1.71 26.07
N ARG A 317 -12.89 -1.00 26.50
CA ARG A 317 -12.84 0.44 26.79
C ARG A 317 -11.87 0.76 27.93
N ALA A 318 -11.92 0.01 29.03
CA ALA A 318 -11.00 0.19 30.16
C ALA A 318 -9.53 -0.08 29.78
N ALA A 319 -9.25 -0.92 28.78
CA ALA A 319 -7.91 -1.08 28.20
C ALA A 319 -7.46 0.16 27.42
N GLY A 320 -8.37 0.83 26.71
CA GLY A 320 -8.11 2.13 26.06
C GLY A 320 -7.77 3.21 27.08
N GLU A 321 -8.56 3.31 28.16
CA GLU A 321 -8.30 4.23 29.29
C GLU A 321 -6.94 3.95 29.94
N LEU A 322 -6.58 2.68 30.14
CA LEU A 322 -5.29 2.27 30.68
C LEU A 322 -4.13 2.63 29.75
N ALA A 323 -4.26 2.41 28.43
CA ALA A 323 -3.26 2.81 27.45
C ALA A 323 -3.06 4.34 27.43
N ALA A 324 -4.14 5.12 27.47
CA ALA A 324 -4.08 6.57 27.57
C ALA A 324 -3.35 7.03 28.86
N ARG A 325 -3.61 6.39 30.00
CA ARG A 325 -2.91 6.66 31.26
C ARG A 325 -1.42 6.31 31.21
N VAL A 326 -1.04 5.21 30.56
CA VAL A 326 0.38 4.85 30.34
C VAL A 326 1.07 5.91 29.47
N HIS A 327 0.46 6.29 28.34
CA HIS A 327 1.00 7.32 27.44
C HIS A 327 1.07 8.72 28.08
N ALA A 328 0.16 9.05 29.00
CA ALA A 328 0.17 10.29 29.76
C ALA A 328 1.18 10.31 30.93
N THR A 329 1.81 9.16 31.26
CA THR A 329 2.72 9.06 32.40
C THR A 329 4.09 9.63 32.07
N SER A 330 4.51 10.67 32.81
CA SER A 330 5.80 11.34 32.62
C SER A 330 6.99 10.37 32.69
N PRO A 331 8.05 10.54 31.89
CA PRO A 331 9.11 9.54 31.74
C PRO A 331 9.68 8.92 33.03
N PRO A 332 9.98 7.60 33.05
CA PRO A 332 10.87 7.02 34.06
C PRO A 332 12.32 7.43 33.75
N VAL A 333 12.75 8.57 34.31
CA VAL A 333 14.07 9.20 34.06
C VAL A 333 15.27 8.25 34.29
N ALA A 334 15.08 7.15 35.02
CA ALA A 334 16.09 6.15 35.32
C ALA A 334 16.12 4.93 34.37
N VAL A 335 15.31 4.88 33.30
CA VAL A 335 15.26 3.74 32.37
C VAL A 335 15.62 4.15 30.95
N ASP A 336 16.82 3.76 30.52
CA ASP A 336 17.24 3.77 29.12
C ASP A 336 16.34 2.82 28.28
N LEU A 337 15.57 3.40 27.36
CA LEU A 337 14.68 2.74 26.42
C LEU A 337 14.98 3.25 24.99
N PRO A 338 14.87 2.40 23.95
CA PRO A 338 15.08 2.83 22.58
C PRO A 338 13.96 3.77 22.11
N GLU A 339 14.29 4.73 21.27
CA GLU A 339 13.30 5.44 20.45
C GLU A 339 12.86 4.57 19.26
N ARG A 340 11.63 4.80 18.77
CA ARG A 340 11.12 4.31 17.49
C ARG A 340 10.16 5.33 16.88
N GLY A 341 10.17 5.44 15.55
CA GLY A 341 9.23 6.29 14.81
C GLY A 341 8.65 5.59 13.57
N TRP A 342 8.10 6.38 12.64
CA TRP A 342 7.62 5.90 11.35
C TRP A 342 8.62 5.00 10.60
N GLY A 343 9.89 5.41 10.58
CA GLY A 343 10.96 4.69 9.87
C GLY A 343 11.17 3.24 10.36
N ASP A 344 11.02 2.97 11.66
CA ASP A 344 11.13 1.63 12.22
C ASP A 344 9.96 0.73 11.81
N LEU A 345 8.75 1.30 11.79
CA LEU A 345 7.53 0.61 11.37
C LEU A 345 7.58 0.30 9.87
N LEU A 346 7.97 1.27 9.04
CA LEU A 346 8.14 1.08 7.60
C LEU A 346 9.27 0.08 7.29
N ALA A 347 10.37 0.11 8.06
CA ALA A 347 11.41 -0.91 7.96
C ALA A 347 10.94 -2.30 8.44
N ALA A 348 10.00 -2.39 9.39
CA ALA A 348 9.37 -3.65 9.79
C ALA A 348 8.43 -4.19 8.70
N ALA A 349 7.62 -3.33 8.09
CA ALA A 349 6.79 -3.65 6.93
C ALA A 349 7.64 -4.18 5.77
N ARG A 350 8.69 -3.45 5.36
CA ARG A 350 9.66 -3.89 4.32
C ARG A 350 10.20 -5.30 4.59
N ARG A 351 10.65 -5.57 5.82
CA ARG A 351 11.19 -6.89 6.20
C ARG A 351 10.13 -8.00 6.14
N SER A 352 8.92 -7.75 6.59
CA SER A 352 7.83 -8.74 6.58
C SER A 352 7.29 -9.00 5.16
N VAL A 353 7.17 -7.97 4.32
CA VAL A 353 6.74 -8.11 2.91
C VAL A 353 7.80 -8.81 2.07
N ALA A 354 9.08 -8.45 2.19
CA ALA A 354 10.17 -9.13 1.48
C ALA A 354 10.30 -10.61 1.90
N LEU A 355 10.09 -10.90 3.18
CA LEU A 355 10.08 -12.26 3.72
C LEU A 355 8.90 -13.09 3.19
N LEU A 356 7.71 -12.49 3.08
CA LEU A 356 6.56 -13.13 2.45
C LEU A 356 6.82 -13.39 0.96
N HIS A 357 7.34 -12.41 0.23
CA HIS A 357 7.63 -12.51 -1.20
C HIS A 357 8.61 -13.65 -1.53
N ALA A 358 9.57 -13.94 -0.65
CA ALA A 358 10.50 -15.06 -0.82
C ALA A 358 9.86 -16.47 -0.72
N VAL A 359 8.67 -16.57 -0.12
CA VAL A 359 7.99 -17.85 0.20
C VAL A 359 6.66 -18.02 -0.55
N ALA A 360 5.95 -16.92 -0.84
CA ALA A 360 4.76 -16.90 -1.70
C ALA A 360 4.72 -15.57 -2.48
N PRO A 361 5.37 -15.50 -3.66
CA PRO A 361 5.44 -14.29 -4.47
C PRO A 361 4.07 -13.72 -4.85
N GLN A 362 3.07 -14.59 -5.02
CA GLN A 362 1.68 -14.29 -5.38
C GLN A 362 0.94 -13.63 -4.20
N ALA A 363 0.92 -14.30 -3.04
CA ALA A 363 0.32 -13.76 -1.82
C ALA A 363 0.97 -12.44 -1.35
N ALA A 364 2.22 -12.20 -1.75
CA ALA A 364 2.91 -10.94 -1.52
C ALA A 364 2.44 -9.78 -2.40
N HIS A 365 1.65 -9.97 -3.47
CA HIS A 365 1.39 -8.92 -4.47
C HIS A 365 0.71 -7.69 -3.86
N ALA A 366 -0.45 -7.85 -3.22
CA ALA A 366 -1.14 -6.73 -2.57
C ALA A 366 -0.28 -6.09 -1.46
N ALA A 367 0.54 -6.90 -0.78
CA ALA A 367 1.43 -6.44 0.28
C ALA A 367 2.59 -5.55 -0.27
N ARG A 368 3.11 -5.87 -1.46
CA ARG A 368 4.09 -5.03 -2.18
C ARG A 368 3.46 -3.73 -2.67
N LEU A 369 2.25 -3.78 -3.21
CA LEU A 369 1.53 -2.56 -3.65
C LEU A 369 1.22 -1.62 -2.49
N ALA A 370 0.71 -2.16 -1.38
CA ALA A 370 0.50 -1.39 -0.17
C ALA A 370 1.84 -0.77 0.31
N LEU A 371 2.92 -1.55 0.31
CA LEU A 371 4.25 -1.06 0.68
C LEU A 371 4.77 0.05 -0.25
N ALA A 372 4.52 -0.02 -1.55
CA ALA A 372 4.86 1.00 -2.54
C ALA A 372 3.92 2.24 -2.50
N GLY A 373 2.72 2.09 -1.93
CA GLY A 373 1.80 3.19 -1.67
C GLY A 373 2.20 4.05 -0.47
N LEU A 374 2.79 3.45 0.57
CA LEU A 374 3.17 4.11 1.82
C LEU A 374 4.13 5.30 1.60
N PRO A 375 4.00 6.39 2.38
CA PRO A 375 4.95 7.50 2.35
C PRO A 375 6.28 7.12 3.03
N GLU A 376 7.39 7.60 2.47
CA GLU A 376 8.73 7.46 3.08
C GLU A 376 8.87 8.27 4.37
N GLN A 377 8.20 9.42 4.44
CA GLN A 377 8.16 10.31 5.60
C GLN A 377 6.92 10.03 6.44
N GLU A 378 6.96 10.42 7.71
CA GLU A 378 5.86 10.22 8.66
C GLU A 378 4.56 10.88 8.15
N PRO A 379 3.41 10.17 8.15
CA PRO A 379 2.13 10.76 7.77
C PRO A 379 1.79 11.94 8.68
N ALA A 380 1.54 13.11 8.08
CA ALA A 380 1.07 14.27 8.82
C ALA A 380 -0.21 13.94 9.60
N PRO A 381 -0.39 14.48 10.83
CA PRO A 381 -1.61 14.27 11.60
C PRO A 381 -2.82 14.84 10.83
N ASP A 382 -3.97 14.17 10.95
CA ASP A 382 -5.21 14.61 10.31
C ASP A 382 -5.58 16.03 10.83
N PRO A 383 -5.75 17.04 9.95
CA PRO A 383 -6.13 18.39 10.35
C PRO A 383 -7.40 18.47 11.23
N LEU A 384 -8.33 17.51 11.08
CA LEU A 384 -9.56 17.45 11.87
C LEU A 384 -9.34 16.91 13.29
N SER A 385 -8.18 16.31 13.60
CA SER A 385 -7.91 15.68 14.90
C SER A 385 -7.52 16.64 16.03
N HIS A 386 -7.52 17.96 15.78
CA HIS A 386 -7.08 18.99 16.73
C HIS A 386 -8.20 19.66 17.55
N GLU A 387 -9.47 19.51 17.19
CA GLU A 387 -10.60 20.06 17.96
C GLU A 387 -10.86 19.25 19.24
N GLY A 388 -10.09 19.53 20.29
CA GLY A 388 -10.28 18.92 21.62
C GLY A 388 -9.11 19.00 22.60
N ARG A 389 -7.97 19.60 22.24
CA ARG A 389 -6.78 19.67 23.12
C ARG A 389 -6.28 21.10 23.38
N THR A 390 -6.86 21.72 24.40
CA THR A 390 -6.34 22.97 24.98
C THR A 390 -5.10 22.70 25.85
N GLY A 391 -3.92 23.07 25.35
CA GLY A 391 -2.70 23.22 26.17
C GLY A 391 -1.77 22.00 26.24
N ALA A 392 -0.99 21.76 25.20
CA ALA A 392 0.25 20.97 25.28
C ALA A 392 1.20 21.34 24.14
N GLU A 393 2.25 22.11 24.44
CA GLU A 393 3.32 22.41 23.47
C GLU A 393 4.25 21.20 23.26
N ASP A 394 4.90 21.20 22.09
CA ASP A 394 5.94 20.29 21.59
C ASP A 394 5.54 18.84 21.21
N GLY A 395 6.33 18.23 20.31
CA GLY A 395 6.14 16.93 19.67
C GLY A 395 6.45 15.74 20.59
N ARG A 396 5.66 15.60 21.66
CA ARG A 396 5.90 14.68 22.77
C ARG A 396 5.99 13.20 22.33
N HIS A 397 7.22 12.71 22.26
CA HIS A 397 7.50 11.28 22.38
C HIS A 397 7.08 10.82 23.79
N VAL A 398 6.33 9.73 23.87
CA VAL A 398 5.84 9.19 25.16
C VAL A 398 6.29 7.74 25.36
N LEU A 399 6.06 7.22 26.56
CA LEU A 399 6.33 5.83 26.89
C LEU A 399 5.29 4.94 26.19
N LEU A 400 5.75 4.20 25.18
CA LEU A 400 4.99 3.18 24.46
C LEU A 400 5.25 1.80 25.07
N HIS A 401 4.29 0.90 24.90
CA HIS A 401 4.47 -0.54 25.06
C HIS A 401 5.34 -1.11 23.93
N GLY A 402 5.11 -0.68 22.69
CA GLY A 402 6.00 -0.94 21.55
C GLY A 402 5.74 -2.25 20.78
N ASP A 403 4.75 -3.06 21.15
CA ASP A 403 3.97 -3.90 20.23
C ASP A 403 2.56 -4.19 20.78
N LEU A 404 1.85 -3.14 21.22
CA LEU A 404 0.57 -3.23 21.94
C LEU A 404 -0.52 -4.04 21.19
N SER A 405 -1.24 -4.91 21.90
CA SER A 405 -2.40 -5.68 21.40
C SER A 405 -3.31 -6.19 22.52
N LEU A 406 -4.57 -6.59 22.20
CA LEU A 406 -5.56 -6.97 23.22
C LEU A 406 -5.21 -8.26 24.01
N ASP A 407 -4.36 -9.16 23.48
CA ASP A 407 -3.83 -10.33 24.20
C ASP A 407 -2.86 -9.96 25.35
N GLN A 408 -2.47 -8.69 25.45
CA GLN A 408 -1.57 -8.17 26.47
C GLN A 408 -2.31 -7.44 27.59
N PHE A 409 -3.64 -7.32 27.49
CA PHE A 409 -4.50 -6.87 28.56
C PHE A 409 -5.19 -8.09 29.18
N LEU A 410 -5.08 -8.24 30.50
CA LEU A 410 -5.67 -9.34 31.26
C LEU A 410 -6.81 -8.79 32.12
N LEU A 411 -8.02 -9.31 31.94
CA LEU A 411 -9.13 -9.13 32.87
C LEU A 411 -8.98 -10.16 33.98
N GLY A 412 -8.69 -9.71 35.21
CA GLY A 412 -8.66 -10.59 36.36
C GLY A 412 -10.08 -10.94 36.85
N ASP A 413 -10.21 -12.03 37.61
CA ASP A 413 -11.46 -12.42 38.29
C ASP A 413 -12.01 -11.35 39.25
N ASP A 414 -11.17 -10.38 39.64
CA ASP A 414 -11.55 -9.19 40.42
C ASP A 414 -12.11 -8.03 39.57
N GLY A 415 -12.33 -8.25 38.27
CA GLY A 415 -12.83 -7.28 37.32
C GLY A 415 -11.81 -6.23 36.85
N VAL A 416 -10.56 -6.30 37.32
CA VAL A 416 -9.53 -5.29 37.02
C VAL A 416 -8.71 -5.68 35.79
N VAL A 417 -8.80 -4.85 34.75
CA VAL A 417 -7.97 -4.91 33.54
C VAL A 417 -6.53 -4.51 33.86
N ARG A 418 -5.55 -5.33 33.46
CA ARG A 418 -4.11 -5.17 33.72
C ARG A 418 -3.27 -5.34 32.47
N LEU A 419 -2.28 -4.47 32.25
CA LEU A 419 -1.35 -4.56 31.12
C LEU A 419 -0.14 -5.49 31.44
N THR A 420 0.31 -6.28 30.45
CA THR A 420 1.47 -7.20 30.55
C THR A 420 2.38 -7.17 29.30
N ASP A 421 3.43 -8.01 29.28
CA ASP A 421 4.45 -8.18 28.23
C ASP A 421 5.15 -6.88 27.75
N LEU A 422 5.43 -5.93 28.66
CA LEU A 422 6.23 -4.69 28.47
C LEU A 422 7.70 -4.92 28.03
N ASP A 423 8.02 -6.07 27.42
CA ASP A 423 9.32 -6.44 26.87
C ASP A 423 9.78 -5.50 25.74
N ARG A 424 8.88 -4.71 25.14
CA ARG A 424 9.17 -3.89 23.96
C ARG A 424 9.19 -2.39 24.19
N ALA A 425 9.00 -1.95 25.44
CA ALA A 425 8.80 -0.55 25.79
C ALA A 425 9.85 0.37 25.15
N CYS A 426 9.36 1.47 24.57
CA CYS A 426 10.15 2.40 23.75
C CYS A 426 9.58 3.82 23.83
N TRP A 427 10.38 4.81 23.42
CA TRP A 427 9.92 6.17 23.19
C TRP A 427 9.38 6.31 21.77
N GLY A 428 8.31 7.09 21.56
CA GLY A 428 7.81 7.40 20.21
C GLY A 428 6.42 8.02 20.17
N PRO A 429 5.84 8.19 18.96
CA PRO A 429 4.45 8.63 18.77
C PRO A 429 3.45 7.51 19.14
N VAL A 430 2.34 7.87 19.79
CA VAL A 430 1.30 6.91 20.25
C VAL A 430 0.63 6.15 19.11
N GLU A 431 0.68 6.72 17.91
CA GLU A 431 0.30 6.17 16.62
C GLU A 431 0.86 4.75 16.42
N LEU A 432 2.09 4.47 16.89
CA LEU A 432 2.71 3.15 16.83
C LEU A 432 1.89 2.09 17.56
N ASP A 433 1.50 2.35 18.82
CA ASP A 433 0.78 1.38 19.64
C ASP A 433 -0.71 1.33 19.29
N LEU A 434 -1.33 2.46 18.96
CA LEU A 434 -2.71 2.48 18.48
C LEU A 434 -2.86 1.71 17.15
N ALA A 435 -1.92 1.87 16.21
CA ALA A 435 -1.89 1.10 14.97
C ALA A 435 -1.53 -0.37 15.22
N SER A 436 -0.67 -0.64 16.21
CA SER A 436 -0.33 -1.99 16.66
C SER A 436 -1.58 -2.76 17.14
N VAL A 437 -2.44 -2.12 17.95
CA VAL A 437 -3.71 -2.69 18.42
C VAL A 437 -4.64 -2.98 17.24
N ARG A 438 -4.91 -1.99 16.37
CA ARG A 438 -5.86 -2.22 15.25
C ARG A 438 -5.36 -3.27 14.26
N ALA A 439 -4.06 -3.29 13.95
CA ALA A 439 -3.48 -4.30 13.09
C ALA A 439 -3.48 -5.70 13.72
N ALA A 440 -3.37 -5.82 15.05
CA ALA A 440 -3.51 -7.10 15.75
C ALA A 440 -4.96 -7.61 15.73
N GLN A 441 -5.95 -6.72 15.95
CA GLN A 441 -7.37 -7.07 15.85
C GLN A 441 -7.73 -7.59 14.45
N ILE A 442 -7.37 -6.88 13.38
CA ILE A 442 -7.66 -7.28 11.99
C ILE A 442 -7.06 -8.66 11.66
N VAL A 443 -5.82 -8.92 12.06
CA VAL A 443 -5.17 -10.24 11.83
C VAL A 443 -5.88 -11.37 12.60
N HIS A 444 -6.48 -11.07 13.76
CA HIS A 444 -7.29 -12.02 14.53
C HIS A 444 -8.67 -12.24 13.91
N GLU A 445 -9.34 -11.18 13.44
CA GLU A 445 -10.62 -11.25 12.69
C GLU A 445 -10.50 -12.17 11.45
N VAL A 446 -9.48 -11.95 10.62
CA VAL A 446 -9.19 -12.74 9.41
C VAL A 446 -8.91 -14.21 9.75
N ARG A 447 -8.11 -14.45 10.78
CA ARG A 447 -7.76 -15.83 11.21
C ARG A 447 -8.98 -16.61 11.69
N ARG A 448 -9.86 -16.03 12.52
CA ARG A 448 -11.09 -16.70 12.99
C ARG A 448 -12.06 -16.99 11.84
N SER A 449 -12.14 -16.09 10.86
CA SER A 449 -12.97 -16.26 9.66
C SER A 449 -12.51 -17.47 8.82
N SER A 450 -11.20 -17.71 8.76
CA SER A 450 -10.62 -18.89 8.11
C SER A 450 -10.79 -20.17 8.93
N GLU A 451 -10.54 -20.13 10.24
CA GLU A 451 -10.65 -21.30 11.13
C GLU A 451 -12.09 -21.82 11.24
N THR A 452 -13.09 -20.94 11.19
CA THR A 452 -14.52 -21.34 11.18
C THR A 452 -14.97 -21.89 9.82
N GLY A 453 -14.45 -21.37 8.70
CA GLY A 453 -14.76 -21.88 7.36
C GLY A 453 -14.26 -23.30 7.09
N GLY A 454 -13.12 -23.68 7.65
CA GLY A 454 -12.46 -24.97 7.36
C GLY A 454 -13.14 -26.23 7.94
N VAL A 455 -14.06 -26.09 8.91
CA VAL A 455 -14.66 -27.24 9.62
C VAL A 455 -15.68 -28.01 8.75
N GLY A 456 -16.17 -27.41 7.66
CA GLY A 456 -17.28 -27.96 6.87
C GLY A 456 -16.98 -29.18 5.98
N ASP A 457 -15.71 -29.51 5.72
CA ASP A 457 -15.33 -30.41 4.61
C ASP A 457 -14.59 -31.70 5.06
N SER A 458 -14.43 -31.91 6.37
CA SER A 458 -13.64 -33.03 6.94
C SER A 458 -14.47 -34.22 7.46
N ALA A 459 -15.80 -34.21 7.27
CA ALA A 459 -16.73 -35.05 8.04
C ALA A 459 -17.57 -36.05 7.21
N VAL A 460 -17.08 -36.49 6.04
CA VAL A 460 -17.76 -37.53 5.23
C VAL A 460 -16.77 -38.63 4.82
N GLY A 461 -16.64 -39.68 5.64
CA GLY A 461 -15.88 -40.86 5.23
C GLY A 461 -15.47 -41.85 6.32
N HIS A 462 -16.41 -42.66 6.85
CA HIS A 462 -16.14 -44.06 7.21
C HIS A 462 -17.42 -44.90 7.28
N GLY A 463 -17.37 -46.08 6.63
CA GLY A 463 -18.27 -47.24 6.60
C GLY A 463 -19.64 -47.25 7.29
N HIS A 464 -20.65 -47.76 6.58
CA HIS A 464 -21.00 -49.20 6.71
C HIS A 464 -21.86 -49.70 5.52
N GLU A 465 -21.97 -51.03 5.38
CA GLU A 465 -22.65 -51.70 4.27
C GLU A 465 -24.09 -52.14 4.58
N GLN A 466 -24.88 -52.26 3.50
CA GLN A 466 -25.95 -53.25 3.26
C GLN A 466 -27.30 -53.20 4.03
N ARG A 467 -28.36 -53.25 3.20
CA ARG A 467 -29.70 -53.88 3.37
C ARG A 467 -30.88 -53.10 3.94
N ASP A 468 -31.75 -52.74 2.99
CA ASP A 468 -33.16 -53.17 2.87
C ASP A 468 -34.29 -52.50 3.69
N GLU A 469 -35.43 -52.41 2.99
CA GLU A 469 -36.83 -52.20 3.40
C GLU A 469 -37.38 -50.83 3.90
N HIS A 470 -38.24 -50.27 3.04
CA HIS A 470 -39.57 -49.71 3.33
C HIS A 470 -39.75 -48.51 4.30
N ARG A 471 -39.60 -47.31 3.70
CA ARG A 471 -40.72 -46.37 3.48
C ARG A 471 -41.49 -45.87 4.73
N HIS A 472 -41.00 -44.80 5.38
CA HIS A 472 -41.78 -43.58 5.66
C HIS A 472 -40.90 -42.35 6.03
N THR A 473 -41.52 -41.19 6.25
CA THR A 473 -40.95 -39.96 6.86
C THR A 473 -39.73 -39.28 6.21
N ARG A 474 -39.77 -38.98 4.91
CA ARG A 474 -38.98 -37.88 4.33
C ARG A 474 -39.50 -36.51 4.81
N ARG A 475 -39.10 -36.03 6.00
CA ARG A 475 -39.40 -34.63 6.42
C ARG A 475 -38.53 -33.94 7.49
N HIS A 476 -37.29 -34.39 7.75
CA HIS A 476 -36.42 -33.74 8.76
C HIS A 476 -35.00 -33.33 8.33
N ASP A 477 -34.47 -33.80 7.19
CA ASP A 477 -33.04 -33.64 6.83
C ASP A 477 -32.66 -32.32 6.13
N HIS A 478 -33.62 -31.47 5.79
CA HIS A 478 -33.36 -30.18 5.13
C HIS A 478 -33.30 -28.97 6.08
N ARG A 479 -33.35 -29.18 7.41
CA ARG A 479 -33.30 -28.08 8.37
C ARG A 479 -31.90 -27.88 8.97
N TYR A 480 -31.29 -28.93 9.52
CA TYR A 480 -29.94 -28.90 10.10
C TYR A 480 -28.87 -28.29 9.17
N GLY A 481 -28.82 -28.71 7.89
CA GLY A 481 -27.86 -28.19 6.92
C GLY A 481 -28.10 -26.75 6.45
N HIS A 482 -29.27 -26.17 6.76
CA HIS A 482 -29.56 -24.76 6.54
C HIS A 482 -29.24 -23.94 7.80
N GLU A 483 -29.68 -24.42 8.97
CA GLU A 483 -29.40 -23.83 10.28
C GLU A 483 -27.88 -23.65 10.48
N GLN A 484 -27.06 -24.69 10.28
CA GLN A 484 -25.59 -24.57 10.39
C GLN A 484 -24.97 -23.58 9.38
N ARG A 485 -25.53 -23.44 8.18
CA ARG A 485 -25.01 -22.53 7.15
C ARG A 485 -25.36 -21.08 7.43
N ASP A 486 -26.56 -20.82 7.95
CA ASP A 486 -26.99 -19.49 8.32
C ASP A 486 -26.45 -19.07 9.71
N GLU A 487 -26.20 -20.02 10.62
CA GLU A 487 -25.36 -19.83 11.83
C GLU A 487 -23.93 -19.44 11.47
N LEU A 488 -23.24 -20.18 10.59
CA LEU A 488 -21.87 -19.85 10.18
C LEU A 488 -21.79 -18.44 9.56
N ARG A 489 -22.77 -18.07 8.73
CA ARG A 489 -22.90 -16.72 8.17
C ARG A 489 -23.25 -15.67 9.22
N HIS A 490 -24.02 -16.02 10.25
CA HIS A 490 -24.33 -15.13 11.36
C HIS A 490 -23.08 -14.87 12.20
N THR A 491 -22.30 -15.91 12.54
CA THR A 491 -21.03 -15.83 13.27
C THR A 491 -19.98 -15.03 12.52
N LEU A 492 -19.74 -15.29 11.22
CA LEU A 492 -18.81 -14.49 10.41
C LEU A 492 -19.21 -13.00 10.37
N ARG A 493 -20.52 -12.71 10.25
CA ARG A 493 -21.04 -11.34 10.32
C ARG A 493 -21.04 -10.76 11.74
N HIS A 494 -20.99 -11.58 12.78
CA HIS A 494 -20.93 -11.15 14.17
C HIS A 494 -19.50 -10.79 14.55
N ASP A 495 -18.53 -11.66 14.24
CA ASP A 495 -17.13 -11.51 14.63
C ASP A 495 -16.47 -10.29 13.97
N HIS A 496 -16.73 -10.01 12.69
CA HIS A 496 -16.22 -8.78 12.05
C HIS A 496 -16.87 -7.49 12.63
N ARG A 497 -18.16 -7.55 13.03
CA ARG A 497 -18.81 -6.44 13.75
C ARG A 497 -18.27 -6.29 15.18
N HIS A 498 -17.93 -7.39 15.85
CA HIS A 498 -17.32 -7.38 17.18
C HIS A 498 -15.89 -6.83 17.15
N GLY A 499 -15.07 -7.19 16.15
CA GLY A 499 -13.73 -6.64 15.97
C GLY A 499 -13.72 -5.14 15.68
N ALA A 500 -14.65 -4.66 14.85
CA ALA A 500 -14.89 -3.23 14.64
C ALA A 500 -15.36 -2.52 15.92
N ALA A 501 -16.37 -3.06 16.62
CA ALA A 501 -16.88 -2.48 17.87
C ALA A 501 -15.84 -2.49 19.01
N ALA A 502 -14.95 -3.49 19.04
CA ALA A 502 -13.84 -3.56 19.99
C ALA A 502 -12.76 -2.51 19.68
N TRP A 503 -12.50 -2.20 18.41
CA TRP A 503 -11.67 -1.05 18.05
C TRP A 503 -12.32 0.27 18.48
N GLU A 504 -13.60 0.46 18.17
CA GLU A 504 -14.37 1.66 18.56
C GLU A 504 -14.38 1.84 20.08
N ALA A 505 -14.66 0.79 20.86
CA ALA A 505 -14.64 0.84 22.32
C ALA A 505 -13.26 1.18 22.90
N PHE A 506 -12.18 0.62 22.33
CA PHE A 506 -10.81 0.92 22.75
C PHE A 506 -10.43 2.38 22.45
N VAL A 507 -10.81 2.90 21.27
CA VAL A 507 -10.54 4.28 20.85
C VAL A 507 -11.36 5.30 21.66
N ASP A 508 -12.62 4.99 21.95
CA ASP A 508 -13.50 5.78 22.81
C ASP A 508 -12.94 5.88 24.24
N GLY A 509 -12.53 4.76 24.83
CA GLY A 509 -11.83 4.74 26.14
C GLY A 509 -10.47 5.44 26.13
N TYR A 510 -9.76 5.45 25.00
CA TYR A 510 -8.50 6.17 24.84
C TYR A 510 -8.68 7.69 24.64
N GLY A 511 -9.85 8.14 24.17
CA GLY A 511 -10.14 9.56 23.95
C GLY A 511 -9.36 10.19 22.79
N ARG A 512 -9.38 9.58 21.60
CA ARG A 512 -8.80 10.15 20.37
C ARG A 512 -9.65 9.87 19.13
N ALA A 513 -9.56 10.76 18.12
CA ALA A 513 -10.05 10.52 16.76
C ALA A 513 -9.36 9.30 16.09
N PRO A 514 -9.94 8.74 15.00
CA PRO A 514 -9.33 7.65 14.23
C PRO A 514 -7.91 7.95 13.71
N LEU A 515 -7.12 6.89 13.51
CA LEU A 515 -5.77 7.01 12.95
C LEU A 515 -5.79 7.21 11.42
N PRO A 516 -4.78 7.90 10.85
CA PRO A 516 -4.49 7.84 9.43
C PRO A 516 -4.26 6.40 8.97
N GLY A 517 -4.96 5.96 7.91
CA GLY A 517 -4.89 4.59 7.38
C GLY A 517 -3.49 4.09 7.02
N ALA A 518 -2.56 5.01 6.70
CA ALA A 518 -1.15 4.69 6.48
C ALA A 518 -0.47 4.05 7.71
N TRP A 519 -0.78 4.50 8.93
CA TRP A 519 -0.25 3.91 10.17
C TRP A 519 -0.77 2.48 10.38
N VAL A 520 -2.07 2.28 10.22
CA VAL A 520 -2.68 0.95 10.35
C VAL A 520 -2.17 0.01 9.25
N SER A 521 -2.07 0.47 8.01
CA SER A 521 -1.51 -0.30 6.89
C SER A 521 -0.05 -0.70 7.12
N ALA A 522 0.82 0.21 7.54
CA ALA A 522 2.20 -0.12 7.88
C ALA A 522 2.29 -1.13 9.04
N ALA A 523 1.40 -1.04 10.03
CA ALA A 523 1.31 -2.00 11.15
C ALA A 523 0.71 -3.37 10.76
N LEU A 524 -0.13 -3.43 9.72
CA LEU A 524 -0.59 -4.68 9.07
C LEU A 524 0.53 -5.30 8.23
N LEU A 525 1.23 -4.52 7.41
CA LEU A 525 2.35 -5.01 6.61
C LEU A 525 3.51 -5.52 7.46
N ALA A 526 3.77 -4.89 8.62
CA ALA A 526 4.71 -5.43 9.62
C ALA A 526 4.28 -6.81 10.16
N ARG A 527 2.98 -7.14 10.11
CA ARG A 527 2.35 -8.40 10.55
C ARG A 527 1.96 -9.36 9.40
N VAL A 528 2.08 -8.98 8.12
CA VAL A 528 1.53 -9.76 6.99
C VAL A 528 2.07 -11.19 6.87
N ALA A 529 3.29 -11.41 7.38
CA ALA A 529 3.92 -12.72 7.47
C ALA A 529 3.49 -13.56 8.70
N GLU A 530 2.57 -13.09 9.54
CA GLU A 530 2.20 -13.74 10.80
C GLU A 530 1.34 -15.02 10.63
N PRO A 531 0.32 -15.09 9.75
CA PRO A 531 -0.42 -16.33 9.47
C PRO A 531 0.54 -17.43 9.00
N TRP A 532 1.39 -17.10 8.03
CA TRP A 532 2.46 -17.98 7.55
C TRP A 532 3.40 -18.43 8.68
N ARG A 533 4.00 -17.48 9.42
CA ARG A 533 4.98 -17.79 10.48
C ARG A 533 4.40 -18.49 11.69
N SER A 534 3.09 -18.45 11.90
CA SER A 534 2.39 -19.20 12.95
C SER A 534 1.92 -20.58 12.49
N GLN A 535 2.02 -20.88 11.18
CA GLN A 535 1.53 -22.10 10.54
C GLN A 535 0.01 -22.29 10.69
N ALA A 536 -0.73 -21.20 10.45
CA ALA A 536 -2.19 -21.24 10.39
C ALA A 536 -2.67 -22.09 9.20
N ALA A 537 -3.82 -22.76 9.35
CA ALA A 537 -4.51 -23.39 8.23
C ALA A 537 -5.08 -22.31 7.29
N GLY A 538 -4.90 -22.44 5.98
CA GLY A 538 -5.26 -21.39 5.03
C GLY A 538 -4.44 -20.11 5.19
N TRP A 539 -3.14 -20.22 5.50
CA TRP A 539 -2.31 -19.04 5.77
C TRP A 539 -2.10 -18.15 4.55
N ARG A 540 -2.17 -18.68 3.31
CA ARG A 540 -1.97 -17.88 2.09
C ARG A 540 -3.13 -16.92 1.91
N GLU A 541 -4.33 -17.47 2.04
CA GLU A 541 -5.62 -16.80 1.97
C GLU A 541 -5.74 -15.72 3.06
N GLN A 542 -5.40 -16.05 4.32
CA GLN A 542 -5.33 -15.08 5.42
C GLN A 542 -4.31 -13.97 5.16
N THR A 543 -3.16 -14.31 4.59
CA THR A 543 -2.10 -13.34 4.27
C THR A 543 -2.50 -12.42 3.11
N GLU A 544 -3.19 -12.95 2.08
CA GLU A 544 -3.76 -12.19 0.98
C GLU A 544 -4.86 -11.23 1.45
N GLU A 545 -5.75 -11.68 2.35
CA GLU A 545 -6.79 -10.83 2.95
C GLU A 545 -6.18 -9.70 3.80
N VAL A 546 -5.22 -10.00 4.68
CA VAL A 546 -4.48 -8.97 5.46
C VAL A 546 -3.73 -8.00 4.54
N ALA A 547 -3.17 -8.48 3.44
CA ALA A 547 -2.48 -7.65 2.45
C ALA A 547 -3.44 -6.76 1.66
N GLN A 548 -4.61 -7.26 1.28
CA GLN A 548 -5.65 -6.50 0.59
C GLN A 548 -6.26 -5.44 1.51
N LEU A 549 -6.53 -5.76 2.78
CA LEU A 549 -7.00 -4.77 3.76
C LEU A 549 -5.96 -3.66 3.99
N ALA A 550 -4.66 -3.99 4.01
CA ALA A 550 -3.60 -2.99 4.05
C ALA A 550 -3.52 -2.11 2.79
N LEU A 551 -3.84 -2.66 1.62
CA LEU A 551 -3.93 -1.94 0.34
C LEU A 551 -5.16 -1.03 0.28
N ASP A 552 -6.33 -1.50 0.72
CA ASP A 552 -7.59 -0.74 0.68
C ASP A 552 -7.58 0.43 1.68
N LEU A 553 -6.97 0.26 2.86
CA LEU A 553 -6.72 1.35 3.82
C LEU A 553 -5.81 2.45 3.25
N LEU A 554 -4.98 2.14 2.25
CA LEU A 554 -4.16 3.11 1.52
C LEU A 554 -4.88 3.71 0.32
N ALA A 555 -5.64 2.92 -0.45
CA ALA A 555 -6.53 3.47 -1.48
C ALA A 555 -7.46 4.55 -0.88
N GLY A 556 -8.01 4.29 0.31
CA GLY A 556 -8.79 5.23 1.10
C GLY A 556 -8.02 6.35 1.82
N THR A 557 -6.69 6.51 1.64
CA THR A 557 -5.92 7.62 2.27
C THR A 557 -4.88 8.31 1.39
N LEU A 558 -4.59 7.82 0.18
CA LEU A 558 -3.47 8.30 -0.63
C LEU A 558 -3.78 9.36 -1.71
N LEU A 559 -5.01 9.91 -1.74
CA LEU A 559 -5.30 11.10 -2.56
C LEU A 559 -4.76 12.39 -1.92
N PRO A 560 -4.44 13.44 -2.70
CA PRO A 560 -3.46 14.44 -2.26
C PRO A 560 -4.05 15.55 -1.39
N GLY A 561 -3.46 15.76 -0.21
CA GLY A 561 -3.71 16.91 0.67
C GLY A 561 -3.21 16.63 2.08
N GLY A 562 -2.00 17.10 2.43
CA GLY A 562 -1.39 16.77 3.73
C GLY A 562 0.09 17.17 3.84
N SER A 563 0.33 18.45 4.16
CA SER A 563 1.49 18.99 4.88
C SER A 563 2.89 18.46 4.56
N GLY A 564 3.70 19.28 3.89
CA GLY A 564 5.16 19.19 3.92
C GLY A 564 5.80 20.35 4.68
N GLY A 565 6.91 20.11 5.38
CA GLY A 565 7.73 21.21 5.89
C GLY A 565 8.64 20.89 7.07
N GLN A 566 9.95 20.76 6.81
CA GLN A 566 10.97 21.45 7.59
C GLN A 566 12.28 21.62 6.78
N HIS A 567 13.21 22.41 7.29
CA HIS A 567 14.20 23.13 6.48
C HIS A 567 15.48 22.36 6.14
N ALA A 568 16.01 22.67 4.95
CA ALA A 568 17.45 22.87 4.77
C ALA A 568 17.66 24.23 4.07
N GLN A 569 18.49 25.09 4.64
CA GLN A 569 18.95 26.31 3.96
C GLN A 569 20.05 25.95 2.95
N ALA A 570 20.10 26.68 1.83
CA ALA A 570 21.23 26.70 0.92
C ALA A 570 21.67 28.16 0.72
N ASP A 571 22.98 28.40 0.72
CA ASP A 571 23.56 29.75 0.80
C ASP A 571 23.35 30.60 -0.48
N PRO A 572 23.29 31.94 -0.36
CA PRO A 572 23.23 32.85 -1.49
C PRO A 572 24.63 33.12 -2.08
N GLY A 573 25.20 32.14 -2.79
CA GLY A 573 26.53 32.26 -3.40
C GLY A 573 26.66 31.57 -4.76
N GLY A 574 26.58 32.32 -5.86
CA GLY A 574 26.68 31.73 -7.20
C GLY A 574 26.38 32.66 -8.38
N SER A 575 26.98 33.86 -8.44
CA SER A 575 26.85 34.73 -9.61
C SER A 575 27.88 34.37 -10.69
N ALA A 576 27.42 33.90 -11.84
CA ALA A 576 28.21 33.80 -13.07
C ALA A 576 27.30 34.05 -14.28
N VAL A 577 27.67 35.04 -15.11
CA VAL A 577 26.86 35.52 -16.23
C VAL A 577 27.38 34.97 -17.55
N VAL A 578 26.48 34.52 -18.42
CA VAL A 578 26.66 34.58 -19.88
C VAL A 578 25.45 35.33 -20.45
N ALA A 579 25.69 36.49 -21.05
CA ALA A 579 24.63 37.38 -21.53
C ALA A 579 24.62 37.46 -23.07
N GLY A 580 23.43 37.31 -23.65
CA GLY A 580 23.11 37.71 -25.02
C GLY A 580 21.95 38.71 -24.99
N PRO A 581 22.01 39.83 -25.73
CA PRO A 581 21.03 40.90 -25.57
C PRO A 581 19.71 40.62 -26.31
N LEU A 582 18.63 40.41 -25.57
CA LEU A 582 17.26 40.58 -26.06
C LEU A 582 16.51 41.57 -25.18
N THR A 583 16.26 42.76 -25.72
CA THR A 583 15.50 43.83 -25.07
C THR A 583 13.99 43.58 -25.22
N SER A 584 13.40 42.88 -24.26
CA SER A 584 11.94 42.78 -24.11
C SER A 584 11.53 42.96 -22.65
N ARG A 585 10.30 43.43 -22.43
CA ARG A 585 9.73 43.56 -21.08
C ARG A 585 9.63 42.17 -20.44
N PRO A 586 9.79 42.03 -19.10
CA PRO A 586 9.63 40.74 -18.44
C PRO A 586 8.22 40.19 -18.70
N SER A 587 8.13 39.05 -19.38
CA SER A 587 6.88 38.31 -19.53
C SER A 587 6.38 37.93 -18.14
N TRP A 588 5.12 38.24 -17.85
CA TRP A 588 4.53 37.89 -16.57
C TRP A 588 4.54 36.37 -16.38
N ARG A 589 4.68 35.91 -15.14
CA ARG A 589 4.65 34.49 -14.77
C ARG A 589 3.82 34.33 -13.51
N VAL A 590 3.11 33.20 -13.41
CA VAL A 590 2.47 32.80 -12.15
C VAL A 590 3.57 32.65 -11.09
N PRO A 591 3.50 33.36 -9.94
CA PRO A 591 4.52 33.26 -8.90
C PRO A 591 4.42 31.91 -8.17
N ARG A 592 5.56 31.39 -7.70
CA ARG A 592 5.61 30.13 -6.93
C ARG A 592 5.00 30.26 -5.53
N VAL A 593 5.00 31.45 -4.96
CA VAL A 593 4.44 31.77 -3.64
C VAL A 593 3.62 33.05 -3.77
N VAL A 594 2.45 33.08 -3.16
CA VAL A 594 1.64 34.30 -2.98
C VAL A 594 1.41 34.56 -1.50
N ARG A 595 1.21 35.82 -1.11
CA ARG A 595 0.76 36.21 0.23
C ARG A 595 -0.40 37.19 0.11
N ALA A 596 -1.50 36.91 0.80
CA ALA A 596 -2.70 37.76 0.83
C ALA A 596 -3.49 37.52 2.12
N ARG A 597 -4.34 38.47 2.51
CA ARG A 597 -5.42 38.18 3.47
C ARG A 597 -6.50 37.37 2.76
N ALA A 598 -7.12 36.44 3.48
CA ALA A 598 -8.35 35.80 3.03
C ALA A 598 -9.52 36.77 3.18
N GLU A 599 -10.58 36.58 2.40
CA GLU A 599 -11.86 37.23 2.67
C GLU A 599 -12.44 36.62 3.97
N ASP A 600 -12.86 37.49 4.91
CA ASP A 600 -13.60 37.22 6.17
C ASP A 600 -13.01 36.29 7.27
N GLU A 601 -11.75 35.82 7.19
CA GLU A 601 -11.04 35.20 8.35
C GLU A 601 -10.84 36.23 9.48
N SER A 602 -11.78 36.27 10.43
CA SER A 602 -11.96 37.36 11.42
C SER A 602 -11.25 37.12 12.77
N GLY A 603 -9.99 36.65 12.71
CA GLY A 603 -9.18 36.36 13.89
C GLY A 603 -7.67 36.38 13.62
N ASP A 604 -7.00 37.37 14.23
CA ASP A 604 -5.55 37.65 14.24
C ASP A 604 -4.89 38.06 12.89
N ASP A 605 -3.86 38.91 12.97
CA ASP A 605 -3.54 39.88 11.89
C ASP A 605 -2.64 39.37 10.73
N ASP A 606 -2.45 38.05 10.60
CA ASP A 606 -1.37 37.50 9.78
C ASP A 606 -1.78 37.07 8.36
N ALA A 607 -1.18 37.70 7.34
CA ALA A 607 -1.52 37.44 5.94
C ALA A 607 -1.03 36.05 5.47
N VAL A 608 -1.97 35.21 5.02
CA VAL A 608 -1.74 33.82 4.60
C VAL A 608 -0.76 33.74 3.43
N THR A 609 0.26 32.90 3.58
CA THR A 609 1.23 32.56 2.53
C THR A 609 0.89 31.20 1.92
N VAL A 610 0.81 31.12 0.60
CA VAL A 610 0.41 29.91 -0.16
C VAL A 610 1.45 29.58 -1.23
N THR A 611 1.89 28.31 -1.27
CA THR A 611 2.79 27.80 -2.33
C THR A 611 1.96 27.27 -3.50
N VAL A 612 1.99 27.97 -4.63
CA VAL A 612 1.12 27.68 -5.79
C VAL A 612 1.54 26.38 -6.50
N GLY A 613 0.70 25.35 -6.39
CA GLY A 613 0.89 24.06 -7.06
C GLY A 613 0.24 24.00 -8.44
N ARG A 614 -1.00 24.49 -8.57
CA ARG A 614 -1.78 24.50 -9.82
C ARG A 614 -2.36 25.88 -10.12
N ALA A 615 -2.61 26.13 -11.41
CA ALA A 615 -3.15 27.39 -11.90
C ALA A 615 -3.88 27.24 -13.23
N TRP A 616 -4.90 28.06 -13.50
CA TRP A 616 -5.72 27.97 -14.72
C TRP A 616 -6.19 29.35 -15.18
N PRO A 617 -6.37 29.62 -16.49
CA PRO A 617 -6.91 30.89 -16.96
C PRO A 617 -8.36 31.09 -16.46
N ALA A 618 -8.60 32.18 -15.71
CA ALA A 618 -9.89 32.47 -15.08
C ALA A 618 -10.78 33.43 -15.91
N GLY A 619 -10.41 33.69 -17.16
CA GLY A 619 -11.01 34.72 -17.99
C GLY A 619 -10.59 36.12 -17.55
N ALA A 620 -11.35 37.13 -17.98
CA ALA A 620 -11.17 38.51 -17.52
C ALA A 620 -12.12 38.87 -16.36
N ARG A 621 -11.83 39.97 -15.67
CA ARG A 621 -12.77 40.76 -14.87
C ARG A 621 -12.35 42.21 -15.03
N ASP A 622 -13.30 43.10 -15.26
CA ASP A 622 -13.06 44.55 -15.39
C ASP A 622 -11.96 44.87 -16.42
N GLY A 623 -11.99 44.15 -17.56
CA GLY A 623 -10.99 44.21 -18.64
C GLY A 623 -9.68 43.46 -18.38
N GLN A 624 -9.32 43.18 -17.12
CA GLN A 624 -8.05 42.53 -16.77
C GLN A 624 -8.16 41.01 -16.81
N ALA A 625 -7.21 40.35 -17.49
CA ALA A 625 -7.06 38.90 -17.45
C ALA A 625 -6.69 38.41 -16.03
N ARG A 626 -7.11 37.20 -15.67
CA ARG A 626 -6.84 36.59 -14.36
C ARG A 626 -6.49 35.11 -14.48
N VAL A 627 -5.78 34.61 -13.47
CA VAL A 627 -5.43 33.21 -13.29
C VAL A 627 -6.01 32.72 -11.97
N ALA A 628 -6.81 31.67 -11.98
CA ALA A 628 -7.19 30.94 -10.78
C ALA A 628 -5.99 30.14 -10.29
N ILE A 629 -5.74 30.12 -8.99
CA ILE A 629 -4.62 29.43 -8.35
C ILE A 629 -5.11 28.49 -7.27
N GLU A 630 -4.34 27.44 -7.02
CA GLU A 630 -4.54 26.46 -5.97
C GLU A 630 -3.16 26.01 -5.44
N GLY A 631 -3.04 25.87 -4.12
CA GLY A 631 -1.80 25.47 -3.46
C GLY A 631 -1.92 25.38 -1.96
N ASP A 632 -0.87 24.91 -1.30
CA ASP A 632 -0.87 24.65 0.14
C ASP A 632 -0.46 25.89 0.94
N ASP A 633 -1.14 26.15 2.06
CA ASP A 633 -0.69 27.14 3.05
C ASP A 633 0.38 26.58 4.00
N GLY A 634 0.94 27.44 4.86
CA GLY A 634 1.94 27.06 5.86
C GLY A 634 1.47 26.05 6.93
N ARG A 635 0.19 25.65 6.93
CA ARG A 635 -0.36 24.56 7.77
C ARG A 635 -0.68 23.31 6.93
N GLY A 636 -0.27 23.28 5.66
CA GLY A 636 -0.54 22.17 4.73
C GLY A 636 -1.98 22.07 4.24
N ARG A 637 -2.80 23.12 4.42
CA ARG A 637 -4.19 23.15 3.97
C ARG A 637 -4.26 23.65 2.54
N LEU A 638 -5.07 22.99 1.70
CA LEU A 638 -5.33 23.48 0.34
C LEU A 638 -6.08 24.82 0.38
N ARG A 639 -5.55 25.83 -0.30
CA ARG A 639 -6.17 27.14 -0.52
C ARG A 639 -6.38 27.36 -2.02
N ALA A 640 -7.45 28.07 -2.37
CA ALA A 640 -7.72 28.49 -3.74
C ALA A 640 -7.98 30.00 -3.83
N GLY A 641 -7.84 30.56 -5.02
CA GLY A 641 -8.03 31.99 -5.25
C GLY A 641 -7.84 32.41 -6.69
N THR A 642 -7.66 33.71 -6.91
CA THR A 642 -7.25 34.27 -8.22
C THR A 642 -6.15 35.32 -8.07
N ILE A 643 -5.23 35.34 -9.04
CA ILE A 643 -4.21 36.39 -9.22
C ILE A 643 -4.39 37.09 -10.57
N SER A 644 -4.14 38.40 -10.66
CA SER A 644 -4.02 39.13 -11.93
C SER A 644 -2.55 39.34 -12.34
N PRO A 645 -2.25 39.58 -13.63
CA PRO A 645 -0.91 39.98 -14.08
C PRO A 645 -0.37 41.26 -13.41
N GLY A 646 -1.25 42.11 -12.87
CA GLY A 646 -0.89 43.27 -12.04
C GLY A 646 -0.48 42.92 -10.61
N GLY A 647 -0.43 41.64 -10.23
CA GLY A 647 0.01 41.17 -8.91
C GLY A 647 -1.07 41.15 -7.83
N ALA A 648 -2.30 41.60 -8.11
CA ALA A 648 -3.40 41.53 -7.16
C ALA A 648 -3.82 40.08 -6.91
N VAL A 649 -3.84 39.65 -5.65
CA VAL A 649 -4.22 38.30 -5.22
C VAL A 649 -5.46 38.36 -4.33
N THR A 650 -6.44 37.49 -4.62
CA THR A 650 -7.62 37.23 -3.78
C THR A 650 -7.61 35.75 -3.41
N LEU A 651 -7.62 35.42 -2.11
CA LEU A 651 -7.74 34.05 -1.60
C LEU A 651 -9.14 33.85 -0.99
N LEU A 652 -9.75 32.71 -1.32
CA LEU A 652 -11.00 32.27 -0.69
C LEU A 652 -10.72 31.77 0.76
N PRO A 653 -11.72 31.76 1.65
CA PRO A 653 -11.63 31.04 2.92
C PRO A 653 -11.32 29.55 2.66
N HIS A 654 -10.65 28.89 3.60
CA HIS A 654 -10.36 27.46 3.45
C HIS A 654 -11.66 26.64 3.50
N GLY A 655 -11.93 25.87 2.44
CA GLY A 655 -13.14 25.05 2.36
C GLY A 655 -14.40 25.81 1.94
N GLU A 656 -14.31 27.05 1.46
CA GLU A 656 -15.48 27.85 1.05
C GLU A 656 -15.34 28.44 -0.35
N ASP A 657 -16.46 28.56 -1.07
CA ASP A 657 -16.52 29.14 -2.41
C ASP A 657 -17.96 29.62 -2.71
N PRO A 658 -18.20 30.92 -2.90
CA PRO A 658 -19.56 31.44 -3.17
C PRO A 658 -20.23 30.93 -4.46
N ARG A 659 -19.53 30.13 -5.29
CA ARG A 659 -20.12 29.45 -6.46
C ARG A 659 -20.23 27.93 -6.33
N LEU A 660 -19.81 27.37 -5.19
CA LEU A 660 -19.89 25.93 -4.86
C LEU A 660 -20.45 25.79 -3.42
N PRO A 661 -21.70 26.22 -3.13
CA PRO A 661 -22.19 26.35 -1.75
C PRO A 661 -22.10 25.06 -0.91
N GLY A 662 -22.25 23.88 -1.51
CA GLY A 662 -22.07 22.59 -0.84
C GLY A 662 -20.64 22.31 -0.34
N LEU A 663 -19.63 23.09 -0.75
CA LEU A 663 -18.23 22.90 -0.38
C LEU A 663 -17.99 23.07 1.13
N ALA A 664 -18.60 24.06 1.76
CA ALA A 664 -18.41 24.36 3.18
C ALA A 664 -18.93 23.22 4.09
N ALA A 665 -20.01 22.55 3.69
CA ALA A 665 -20.51 21.37 4.39
C ALA A 665 -19.60 20.13 4.16
N ALA A 666 -19.09 19.96 2.93
CA ALA A 666 -18.20 18.86 2.59
C ALA A 666 -16.86 18.96 3.34
N ALA A 667 -16.21 20.13 3.33
CA ALA A 667 -14.89 20.35 3.93
C ALA A 667 -14.86 20.17 5.46
N ARG A 668 -15.99 20.31 6.15
CA ARG A 668 -16.13 19.98 7.59
C ARG A 668 -16.22 18.48 7.89
N THR A 669 -16.38 17.63 6.88
CA THR A 669 -16.60 16.18 7.03
C THR A 669 -15.66 15.31 6.19
N GLY A 670 -14.59 15.91 5.65
CA GLY A 670 -13.65 15.23 4.77
C GLY A 670 -12.52 16.12 4.25
N SER A 671 -11.47 15.49 3.71
CA SER A 671 -10.24 16.15 3.26
C SER A 671 -10.41 16.80 1.87
N LEU A 672 -10.09 18.09 1.74
CA LEU A 672 -10.18 18.84 0.47
C LEU A 672 -8.97 18.55 -0.43
N LEU A 673 -9.20 17.88 -1.57
CA LEU A 673 -8.16 17.39 -2.49
C LEU A 673 -7.93 18.28 -3.73
N VAL A 674 -8.98 18.97 -4.16
CA VAL A 674 -8.99 19.84 -5.34
C VAL A 674 -9.91 21.00 -5.05
N HIS A 675 -9.48 22.23 -5.33
CA HIS A 675 -10.33 23.42 -5.29
C HIS A 675 -9.96 24.36 -6.44
N ARG A 676 -10.66 24.20 -7.56
CA ARG A 676 -10.58 25.13 -8.70
C ARG A 676 -11.58 26.25 -8.44
N ALA A 677 -11.08 27.38 -7.95
CA ALA A 677 -11.88 28.55 -7.54
C ALA A 677 -13.02 28.89 -8.51
N GLY A 678 -14.25 28.86 -8.00
CA GLY A 678 -15.50 29.11 -8.69
C GLY A 678 -15.86 28.11 -9.80
N ARG A 679 -15.26 26.91 -9.84
CA ARG A 679 -15.41 25.92 -10.94
C ARG A 679 -15.82 24.52 -10.46
N ARG A 680 -14.95 23.86 -9.70
CA ARG A 680 -15.17 22.51 -9.12
C ARG A 680 -14.29 22.33 -7.90
N ALA A 681 -14.74 21.52 -6.95
CA ALA A 681 -13.93 21.03 -5.84
C ALA A 681 -14.13 19.51 -5.66
N VAL A 682 -13.18 18.85 -5.02
CA VAL A 682 -13.27 17.41 -4.69
C VAL A 682 -12.85 17.22 -3.25
N VAL A 683 -13.72 16.58 -2.46
CA VAL A 683 -13.50 16.23 -1.06
C VAL A 683 -13.54 14.72 -0.90
N HIS A 684 -12.55 14.15 -0.19
CA HIS A 684 -12.57 12.75 0.23
C HIS A 684 -13.30 12.60 1.56
N ARG A 685 -14.24 11.67 1.63
CA ARG A 685 -15.04 11.32 2.82
C ARG A 685 -14.99 9.81 3.01
N ALA A 686 -15.30 9.32 4.21
CA ALA A 686 -15.24 7.88 4.52
C ALA A 686 -16.18 6.99 3.67
N ASP A 687 -17.18 7.59 3.02
CA ASP A 687 -18.11 6.96 2.08
C ASP A 687 -17.76 7.14 0.59
N GLY A 688 -16.68 7.87 0.26
CA GLY A 688 -16.16 8.02 -1.10
C GLY A 688 -15.66 9.43 -1.46
N TYR A 689 -15.59 9.70 -2.77
CA TYR A 689 -15.16 11.00 -3.29
C TYR A 689 -16.36 11.84 -3.71
N LEU A 690 -16.49 13.01 -3.08
CA LEU A 690 -17.56 13.98 -3.36
C LEU A 690 -17.03 15.06 -4.31
N LYS A 691 -17.53 15.09 -5.54
CA LYS A 691 -17.21 16.08 -6.57
C LYS A 691 -18.27 17.19 -6.52
N ILE A 692 -17.88 18.35 -5.98
CA ILE A 692 -18.73 19.55 -5.86
C ILE A 692 -18.55 20.41 -7.12
N VAL A 693 -19.66 20.80 -7.72
CA VAL A 693 -19.76 21.62 -8.93
C VAL A 693 -20.74 22.78 -8.68
N ARG A 694 -20.88 23.68 -9.66
CA ARG A 694 -21.94 24.70 -9.59
C ARG A 694 -23.33 24.04 -9.65
N PRO A 695 -24.37 24.63 -9.04
CA PRO A 695 -25.77 24.26 -9.29
C PRO A 695 -26.10 24.14 -10.78
N GLY A 696 -27.02 23.24 -11.12
CA GLY A 696 -27.41 22.88 -12.49
C GLY A 696 -26.36 22.07 -13.26
N ARG A 697 -25.32 21.53 -12.62
CA ARG A 697 -24.21 20.83 -13.32
C ARG A 697 -23.99 19.37 -12.88
N ALA A 698 -24.59 18.91 -11.80
CA ALA A 698 -24.39 17.54 -11.33
C ALA A 698 -25.04 16.49 -12.25
N ALA A 699 -26.27 16.70 -12.72
CA ALA A 699 -26.99 15.71 -13.55
C ALA A 699 -26.19 15.29 -14.81
N ALA A 700 -25.72 16.25 -15.61
CA ALA A 700 -24.91 15.97 -16.80
C ALA A 700 -23.55 15.32 -16.47
N LEU A 701 -23.01 15.54 -15.26
CA LEU A 701 -21.79 14.90 -14.76
C LEU A 701 -22.07 13.43 -14.37
N VAL A 702 -23.20 13.13 -13.72
CA VAL A 702 -23.63 11.76 -13.41
C VAL A 702 -23.83 10.97 -14.69
N ASP A 703 -24.59 11.51 -15.64
CA ASP A 703 -24.87 10.91 -16.95
C ASP A 703 -23.60 10.54 -17.73
N ALA A 704 -22.62 11.46 -17.75
CA ALA A 704 -21.35 11.23 -18.44
C ALA A 704 -20.50 10.17 -17.71
N SER A 705 -20.40 10.26 -16.37
CA SER A 705 -19.67 9.31 -15.53
C SER A 705 -20.23 7.89 -15.66
N ALA A 706 -21.57 7.75 -15.68
CA ALA A 706 -22.24 6.45 -15.82
C ALA A 706 -21.97 5.80 -17.19
N ARG A 707 -22.01 6.59 -18.28
CA ARG A 707 -21.63 6.10 -19.62
C ARG A 707 -20.16 5.68 -19.69
N GLY A 708 -19.25 6.50 -19.18
CA GLY A 708 -17.82 6.16 -19.15
C GLY A 708 -17.51 4.93 -18.28
N ALA A 709 -18.22 4.75 -17.17
CA ALA A 709 -18.10 3.58 -16.30
C ALA A 709 -18.62 2.29 -16.96
N ALA A 710 -19.63 2.37 -17.83
CA ALA A 710 -20.07 1.23 -18.63
C ALA A 710 -18.98 0.81 -19.64
N VAL A 711 -18.47 1.75 -20.46
CA VAL A 711 -17.38 1.46 -21.43
C VAL A 711 -16.15 0.86 -20.75
N ALA A 712 -15.78 1.35 -19.56
CA ALA A 712 -14.68 0.79 -18.78
C ALA A 712 -14.93 -0.68 -18.40
N ARG A 713 -16.13 -1.01 -17.90
CA ARG A 713 -16.49 -2.37 -17.46
C ARG A 713 -16.57 -3.35 -18.62
N ASP A 714 -17.13 -2.92 -19.75
CA ASP A 714 -17.21 -3.72 -20.98
C ASP A 714 -15.81 -3.97 -21.57
N ALA A 715 -14.85 -3.06 -21.36
CA ALA A 715 -13.43 -3.26 -21.68
C ALA A 715 -12.70 -4.16 -20.66
N GLY A 716 -13.32 -4.56 -19.55
CA GLY A 716 -12.73 -5.35 -18.46
C GLY A 716 -11.89 -4.52 -17.48
N LEU A 717 -12.05 -3.20 -17.45
CA LEU A 717 -11.42 -2.26 -16.53
C LEU A 717 -12.34 -1.97 -15.33
N VAL A 718 -11.78 -1.48 -14.23
CA VAL A 718 -12.55 -1.11 -13.03
C VAL A 718 -12.95 0.37 -13.10
N ALA A 719 -14.20 0.69 -12.78
CA ALA A 719 -14.71 2.07 -12.75
C ALA A 719 -15.68 2.29 -11.58
N ALA A 720 -15.65 3.49 -11.00
CA ALA A 720 -16.42 3.84 -9.81
C ALA A 720 -17.94 3.87 -10.07
N ASP A 721 -18.74 3.46 -9.09
CA ASP A 721 -20.17 3.73 -9.08
C ASP A 721 -20.44 5.13 -8.53
N VAL A 722 -21.40 5.84 -9.14
CA VAL A 722 -22.07 6.98 -8.50
C VAL A 722 -22.98 6.42 -7.41
N VAL A 723 -22.77 6.85 -6.17
CA VAL A 723 -23.52 6.42 -4.99
C VAL A 723 -24.76 7.30 -4.78
N SER A 724 -24.60 8.61 -4.96
CA SER A 724 -25.67 9.60 -4.85
C SER A 724 -25.28 10.92 -5.54
N SER A 725 -26.26 11.78 -5.77
CA SER A 725 -26.04 13.13 -6.30
C SER A 725 -27.12 14.10 -5.85
N THR A 726 -26.76 15.38 -5.76
CA THR A 726 -27.70 16.51 -5.65
C THR A 726 -27.65 17.32 -6.96
N ASP A 727 -28.10 18.58 -6.95
CA ASP A 727 -27.94 19.49 -8.10
C ASP A 727 -26.49 20.04 -8.23
N GLU A 728 -25.74 20.08 -7.12
CA GLU A 728 -24.38 20.63 -7.03
C GLU A 728 -23.30 19.63 -6.59
N THR A 729 -23.66 18.42 -6.13
CA THR A 729 -22.70 17.38 -5.70
C THR A 729 -22.93 16.03 -6.38
N VAL A 730 -21.85 15.28 -6.58
CA VAL A 730 -21.87 13.87 -7.01
C VAL A 730 -20.92 13.07 -6.12
N LEU A 731 -21.42 12.04 -5.45
CA LEU A 731 -20.63 11.11 -4.62
C LEU A 731 -20.31 9.84 -5.43
N THR A 732 -19.04 9.46 -5.50
CA THR A 732 -18.60 8.21 -6.13
C THR A 732 -17.87 7.32 -5.12
N ARG A 733 -18.07 5.99 -5.24
CA ARG A 733 -17.39 5.02 -4.36
C ARG A 733 -15.88 5.02 -4.64
N THR A 734 -15.08 4.95 -3.59
CA THR A 734 -13.63 4.70 -3.67
C THR A 734 -13.35 3.44 -4.50
N LEU A 735 -12.35 3.51 -5.38
CA LEU A 735 -11.83 2.36 -6.10
C LEU A 735 -10.62 1.76 -5.37
N PRO A 736 -10.45 0.43 -5.37
CA PRO A 736 -9.28 -0.22 -4.78
C PRO A 736 -8.02 0.05 -5.62
N GLY A 737 -6.87 -0.06 -4.97
CA GLY A 737 -5.56 0.04 -5.61
C GLY A 737 -4.82 1.38 -5.44
N ILE A 738 -3.57 1.41 -5.90
CA ILE A 738 -2.68 2.58 -5.79
C ILE A 738 -2.69 3.38 -7.12
N PRO A 739 -2.66 4.73 -7.08
CA PRO A 739 -2.37 5.54 -8.27
C PRO A 739 -1.06 5.12 -8.94
N VAL A 740 -1.11 4.72 -10.21
CA VAL A 740 0.01 4.04 -10.90
C VAL A 740 1.30 4.87 -10.87
N GLN A 741 1.17 6.18 -10.77
CA GLN A 741 2.23 7.16 -10.57
C GLN A 741 3.23 6.82 -9.45
N ARG A 742 2.81 6.15 -8.38
CA ARG A 742 3.68 5.68 -7.27
C ARG A 742 4.38 4.35 -7.56
N LEU A 743 3.95 3.59 -8.57
CA LEU A 743 4.36 2.22 -8.86
C LEU A 743 5.48 2.12 -9.93
N ALA A 744 6.00 3.23 -10.44
CA ALA A 744 7.02 3.28 -11.50
C ALA A 744 8.41 2.69 -11.12
N SER A 745 8.52 2.13 -9.91
CA SER A 745 9.67 1.41 -9.37
C SER A 745 9.29 0.08 -8.69
N ASP A 746 8.02 -0.35 -8.72
CA ASP A 746 7.60 -1.68 -8.23
C ASP A 746 7.66 -2.74 -9.35
N GLY A 747 7.86 -4.00 -8.97
CA GLY A 747 7.90 -5.12 -9.91
C GLY A 747 6.62 -5.33 -10.74
N SER A 748 5.45 -4.89 -10.25
CA SER A 748 4.19 -5.01 -11.00
C SER A 748 4.04 -4.02 -12.16
N TRP A 749 5.02 -3.14 -12.40
CA TRP A 749 4.93 -2.13 -13.47
C TRP A 749 4.69 -2.76 -14.84
N SER A 750 5.32 -3.91 -15.12
CA SER A 750 5.10 -4.65 -16.36
C SER A 750 3.70 -5.26 -16.45
N ASP A 751 3.23 -5.92 -15.37
CA ASP A 751 1.91 -6.56 -15.30
C ASP A 751 0.78 -5.54 -15.53
N LEU A 752 0.95 -4.36 -14.91
CA LEU A 752 0.04 -3.22 -14.98
C LEU A 752 -0.12 -2.71 -16.41
N TRP A 753 1.00 -2.48 -17.13
CA TRP A 753 0.93 -1.96 -18.51
C TRP A 753 0.48 -3.00 -19.53
N ALA A 754 0.78 -4.29 -19.33
CA ALA A 754 0.20 -5.37 -20.12
C ALA A 754 -1.32 -5.50 -19.90
N ALA A 755 -1.79 -5.40 -18.65
CA ALA A 755 -3.22 -5.39 -18.32
C ALA A 755 -3.93 -4.15 -18.87
N TRP A 756 -3.27 -2.97 -18.83
CA TRP A 756 -3.76 -1.76 -19.48
C TRP A 756 -3.88 -1.94 -21.00
N ALA A 757 -2.84 -2.44 -21.68
CA ALA A 757 -2.84 -2.60 -23.13
C ALA A 757 -3.93 -3.57 -23.61
N ALA A 758 -4.10 -4.70 -22.92
CA ALA A 758 -5.18 -5.65 -23.18
C ALA A 758 -6.58 -5.04 -22.96
N GLY A 759 -6.74 -4.19 -21.94
CA GLY A 759 -7.99 -3.46 -21.68
C GLY A 759 -8.27 -2.36 -22.69
N TRP A 760 -7.28 -1.53 -23.03
CA TRP A 760 -7.45 -0.40 -23.94
C TRP A 760 -7.64 -0.84 -25.40
N THR A 761 -7.06 -1.99 -25.78
CA THR A 761 -7.36 -2.65 -27.06
C THR A 761 -8.84 -3.00 -27.18
N ARG A 762 -9.44 -3.58 -26.12
CA ARG A 762 -10.89 -3.86 -26.09
C ARG A 762 -11.71 -2.58 -26.06
N TRP A 763 -11.30 -1.58 -25.27
CA TRP A 763 -11.96 -0.26 -25.19
C TRP A 763 -12.15 0.37 -26.58
N GLN A 764 -11.10 0.43 -27.40
CA GLN A 764 -11.18 1.01 -28.75
C GLN A 764 -12.01 0.17 -29.74
N GLN A 765 -12.28 -1.11 -29.44
CA GLN A 765 -13.13 -2.00 -30.23
C GLN A 765 -14.62 -1.93 -29.84
N LEU A 766 -14.97 -1.33 -28.69
CA LEU A 766 -16.36 -1.21 -28.25
C LEU A 766 -17.16 -0.25 -29.16
N PRO A 767 -18.43 -0.56 -29.48
CA PRO A 767 -19.26 0.31 -30.30
C PRO A 767 -19.53 1.63 -29.55
N PRO A 768 -19.09 2.80 -30.06
CA PRO A 768 -19.11 4.05 -29.29
C PRO A 768 -20.48 4.74 -29.30
N ALA A 769 -21.56 3.97 -29.18
CA ALA A 769 -22.94 4.44 -29.26
C ALA A 769 -23.30 5.36 -28.07
N GLY A 770 -24.24 6.29 -28.28
CA GLY A 770 -24.70 7.24 -27.25
C GLY A 770 -23.68 8.31 -26.81
N LEU A 771 -22.40 8.18 -27.14
CA LEU A 771 -21.35 9.15 -26.80
C LEU A 771 -21.39 10.39 -27.72
N ALA A 772 -20.90 11.53 -27.23
CA ALA A 772 -20.66 12.73 -28.04
C ALA A 772 -19.35 12.59 -28.84
N ALA A 773 -19.21 13.28 -29.98
CA ALA A 773 -17.97 13.29 -30.76
C ALA A 773 -16.97 14.36 -30.27
N HIS A 774 -15.67 14.09 -30.46
CA HIS A 774 -14.55 15.05 -30.36
C HIS A 774 -13.59 14.76 -31.52
N THR A 775 -13.66 15.61 -32.54
CA THR A 775 -12.96 15.45 -33.83
C THR A 775 -11.56 16.10 -33.80
N PRO A 776 -10.71 15.90 -34.84
CA PRO A 776 -9.48 16.67 -34.99
C PRO A 776 -9.71 18.19 -34.98
N ALA A 777 -10.81 18.68 -35.56
CA ALA A 777 -11.18 20.10 -35.53
C ALA A 777 -11.58 20.60 -34.12
N ASP A 778 -12.13 19.73 -33.26
CA ASP A 778 -12.37 20.06 -31.86
C ASP A 778 -11.05 20.16 -31.07
N GLU A 779 -10.07 19.29 -31.31
CA GLU A 779 -8.74 19.43 -30.71
C GLU A 779 -7.99 20.66 -31.27
N ALA A 780 -8.16 21.00 -32.54
CA ALA A 780 -7.67 22.25 -33.12
C ALA A 780 -8.29 23.47 -32.41
N GLN A 781 -9.60 23.44 -32.14
CA GLN A 781 -10.28 24.46 -31.34
C GLN A 781 -9.78 24.49 -29.89
N VAL A 782 -9.45 23.35 -29.27
CA VAL A 782 -8.80 23.29 -27.95
C VAL A 782 -7.43 23.99 -27.98
N LEU A 783 -6.58 23.72 -28.97
CA LEU A 783 -5.29 24.40 -29.13
C LEU A 783 -5.44 25.91 -29.37
N ARG A 784 -6.35 26.32 -30.28
CA ARG A 784 -6.67 27.74 -30.54
C ARG A 784 -7.17 28.44 -29.27
N THR A 785 -8.01 27.77 -28.47
CA THR A 785 -8.51 28.27 -27.19
C THR A 785 -7.40 28.41 -26.13
N TRP A 786 -6.46 27.46 -26.07
CA TRP A 786 -5.31 27.56 -25.17
C TRP A 786 -4.35 28.67 -25.59
N ALA A 787 -4.02 28.79 -26.88
CA ALA A 787 -3.19 29.85 -27.42
C ALA A 787 -3.75 31.25 -27.09
N GLN A 788 -5.06 31.46 -27.29
CA GLN A 788 -5.75 32.70 -26.90
C GLN A 788 -5.61 32.99 -25.40
N ARG A 789 -5.82 31.98 -24.54
CA ARG A 789 -5.77 32.14 -23.07
C ARG A 789 -4.38 32.46 -22.54
N VAL A 790 -3.32 31.88 -23.10
CA VAL A 790 -1.94 32.15 -22.67
C VAL A 790 -1.36 33.40 -23.30
N GLY A 791 -1.80 33.76 -24.52
CA GLY A 791 -1.50 35.03 -25.17
C GLY A 791 -2.09 36.23 -24.41
N ALA A 792 -3.33 36.12 -23.92
CA ALA A 792 -3.98 37.12 -23.06
C ALA A 792 -3.31 37.29 -21.66
N LEU A 793 -2.22 36.58 -21.40
CA LEU A 793 -1.40 36.65 -20.18
C LEU A 793 0.10 36.84 -20.49
N ASP A 794 0.47 37.04 -21.76
CA ASP A 794 1.86 37.15 -22.27
C ASP A 794 2.80 35.98 -21.90
N LEU A 795 2.25 34.83 -21.51
CA LEU A 795 3.00 33.74 -20.87
C LEU A 795 4.00 33.02 -21.78
N LEU A 796 3.85 33.13 -23.10
CA LEU A 796 4.69 32.51 -24.13
C LEU A 796 5.27 33.54 -25.13
N THR A 797 5.09 34.84 -24.86
CA THR A 797 5.57 35.93 -25.73
C THR A 797 7.10 35.90 -25.80
N GLY A 798 7.66 35.97 -27.02
CA GLY A 798 9.09 35.79 -27.27
C GLY A 798 9.57 34.33 -27.39
N THR A 799 8.66 33.35 -27.41
CA THR A 799 8.96 31.94 -27.71
C THR A 799 8.31 31.51 -29.03
N PRO A 800 8.77 30.45 -29.71
CA PRO A 800 8.13 29.94 -30.93
C PRO A 800 6.78 29.23 -30.68
N TRP A 801 6.38 29.04 -29.42
CA TRP A 801 5.21 28.22 -29.08
C TRP A 801 3.84 28.73 -29.56
N PRO A 802 3.55 30.04 -29.63
CA PRO A 802 2.29 30.54 -30.20
C PRO A 802 2.13 30.16 -31.69
N GLU A 803 3.21 30.23 -32.47
CA GLU A 803 3.21 29.82 -33.89
C GLU A 803 3.08 28.31 -34.03
N ARG A 804 3.77 27.54 -33.18
CA ARG A 804 3.67 26.07 -33.14
C ARG A 804 2.25 25.60 -32.80
N LEU A 805 1.59 26.24 -31.82
CA LEU A 805 0.18 26.01 -31.46
C LEU A 805 -0.75 26.25 -32.65
N ALA A 806 -0.60 27.40 -33.33
CA ALA A 806 -1.38 27.73 -34.52
C ALA A 806 -1.16 26.73 -35.66
N ARG A 807 0.11 26.41 -35.97
CA ARG A 807 0.49 25.44 -37.01
C ARG A 807 -0.11 24.05 -36.76
N VAL A 808 -0.12 23.55 -35.53
CA VAL A 808 -0.70 22.23 -35.23
C VAL A 808 -2.22 22.28 -35.29
N ALA A 809 -2.86 23.37 -34.85
CA ALA A 809 -4.29 23.55 -35.06
C ALA A 809 -4.66 23.49 -36.56
N THR A 810 -3.93 24.20 -37.43
CA THR A 810 -4.13 24.12 -38.89
C THR A 810 -3.89 22.72 -39.47
N GLN A 811 -2.92 21.97 -38.95
CA GLN A 811 -2.69 20.57 -39.36
C GLN A 811 -3.77 19.60 -38.87
N LEU A 812 -4.40 19.89 -37.73
CA LEU A 812 -5.58 19.16 -37.23
C LEU A 812 -6.84 19.53 -38.04
N ASP A 813 -7.07 20.81 -38.31
CA ASP A 813 -8.17 21.30 -39.15
C ASP A 813 -8.10 20.76 -40.59
N GLY A 814 -6.89 20.56 -41.13
CA GLY A 814 -6.64 19.92 -42.43
C GLY A 814 -6.53 18.39 -42.40
N SER A 815 -7.00 17.73 -41.35
CA SER A 815 -6.98 16.25 -41.26
C SER A 815 -8.08 15.61 -42.12
N PRO A 816 -7.84 14.41 -42.68
CA PRO A 816 -8.92 13.61 -43.26
C PRO A 816 -9.87 13.11 -42.16
N ASP A 817 -11.11 12.78 -42.56
CA ASP A 817 -12.05 12.10 -41.68
C ASP A 817 -11.49 10.73 -41.22
N VAL A 818 -11.75 10.41 -39.96
CA VAL A 818 -11.24 9.21 -39.28
C VAL A 818 -12.37 8.50 -38.54
N THR A 819 -12.36 7.17 -38.55
CA THR A 819 -13.29 6.35 -37.76
C THR A 819 -13.10 6.64 -36.28
N LEU A 820 -14.10 7.25 -35.64
CA LEU A 820 -14.04 7.59 -34.22
C LEU A 820 -14.35 6.34 -33.37
N VAL A 821 -13.48 6.08 -32.38
CA VAL A 821 -13.62 5.00 -31.39
C VAL A 821 -13.98 5.59 -30.02
N ALA A 822 -14.38 4.76 -29.07
CA ALA A 822 -14.52 5.20 -27.69
C ALA A 822 -13.16 5.69 -27.16
N ALA A 823 -13.14 6.85 -26.49
CA ALA A 823 -11.93 7.47 -25.96
C ALA A 823 -12.19 8.13 -24.60
N HIS A 824 -11.19 8.12 -23.73
CA HIS A 824 -11.21 8.83 -22.44
C HIS A 824 -11.04 10.35 -22.63
N ARG A 825 -10.39 10.77 -23.73
CA ARG A 825 -10.08 12.16 -24.13
C ARG A 825 -8.95 12.81 -23.33
N ASP A 826 -8.79 12.44 -22.07
CA ASP A 826 -7.72 12.95 -21.19
C ASP A 826 -6.99 11.79 -20.48
N LEU A 827 -6.78 10.67 -21.20
CA LEU A 827 -6.05 9.54 -20.65
C LEU A 827 -4.62 9.96 -20.31
N HIS A 828 -4.28 9.93 -19.04
CA HIS A 828 -2.90 10.02 -18.60
C HIS A 828 -2.67 9.25 -17.30
N ASP A 829 -1.41 9.19 -16.90
CA ASP A 829 -0.88 8.54 -15.70
C ASP A 829 -1.65 8.76 -14.39
N GLY A 830 -2.35 9.89 -14.24
CA GLY A 830 -3.12 10.23 -13.03
C GLY A 830 -4.57 9.76 -13.04
N GLN A 831 -5.05 9.23 -14.16
CA GLN A 831 -6.40 8.70 -14.32
C GLN A 831 -6.48 7.19 -14.10
N LEU A 832 -5.37 6.57 -13.68
CA LEU A 832 -5.22 5.12 -13.56
C LEU A 832 -4.86 4.69 -12.12
N LEU A 833 -5.47 3.60 -11.68
CA LEU A 833 -5.23 2.89 -10.43
C LEU A 833 -4.86 1.43 -10.72
N TRP A 834 -4.11 0.78 -9.84
CA TRP A 834 -3.77 -0.66 -9.95
C TRP A 834 -4.13 -1.40 -8.67
N ASP A 835 -5.04 -2.38 -8.76
CA ASP A 835 -5.49 -3.21 -7.62
C ASP A 835 -4.64 -4.49 -7.41
N GLY A 836 -3.62 -4.71 -8.24
CA GLY A 836 -2.80 -5.93 -8.26
C GLY A 836 -3.20 -6.95 -9.32
N ARG A 837 -4.34 -6.76 -9.98
CA ARG A 837 -4.84 -7.65 -11.05
C ARG A 837 -5.52 -6.91 -12.20
N ARG A 838 -6.06 -5.72 -11.95
CA ARG A 838 -6.85 -4.91 -12.89
C ARG A 838 -6.48 -3.44 -12.77
N VAL A 839 -6.59 -2.75 -13.90
CA VAL A 839 -6.46 -1.30 -13.97
C VAL A 839 -7.83 -0.66 -13.69
N GLY A 840 -7.87 0.24 -12.72
CA GLY A 840 -9.01 1.13 -12.46
C GLY A 840 -8.85 2.45 -13.20
N VAL A 841 -9.96 3.05 -13.64
CA VAL A 841 -9.97 4.31 -14.41
C VAL A 841 -10.90 5.34 -13.74
N VAL A 842 -10.46 6.60 -13.68
CA VAL A 842 -11.17 7.73 -13.04
C VAL A 842 -11.33 8.95 -13.99
N ASP A 843 -11.99 10.01 -13.51
CA ASP A 843 -12.46 11.22 -14.25
C ASP A 843 -13.21 10.94 -15.57
N LEU A 844 -13.96 9.82 -15.61
CA LEU A 844 -14.70 9.29 -16.76
C LEU A 844 -15.83 10.17 -17.33
N ASP A 845 -16.03 11.41 -16.84
CA ASP A 845 -17.02 12.34 -17.39
C ASP A 845 -16.61 13.02 -18.70
N THR A 846 -15.39 12.75 -19.17
CA THR A 846 -14.86 13.22 -20.47
C THR A 846 -15.05 12.23 -21.62
N VAL A 847 -15.50 11.00 -21.34
CA VAL A 847 -15.57 9.90 -22.32
C VAL A 847 -16.45 10.25 -23.53
N CYS A 848 -15.87 10.09 -24.72
CA CYS A 848 -16.44 10.52 -26.00
C CYS A 848 -16.09 9.55 -27.14
N ARG A 849 -16.52 9.86 -28.37
CA ARG A 849 -15.97 9.27 -29.59
C ARG A 849 -14.88 10.18 -30.10
N ALA A 850 -13.65 9.70 -30.21
CA ALA A 850 -12.53 10.48 -30.73
C ALA A 850 -11.66 9.65 -31.67
N GLU A 851 -10.67 10.30 -32.28
CA GLU A 851 -9.65 9.61 -33.07
C GLU A 851 -8.86 8.61 -32.20
N PRO A 852 -8.62 7.36 -32.66
CA PRO A 852 -7.86 6.34 -31.91
C PRO A 852 -6.49 6.79 -31.39
N ALA A 853 -5.87 7.75 -32.07
CA ALA A 853 -4.58 8.32 -31.71
C ALA A 853 -4.60 9.22 -30.46
N LEU A 854 -5.77 9.73 -30.02
CA LEU A 854 -5.86 10.80 -29.01
C LEU A 854 -5.34 10.36 -27.63
N ASP A 855 -5.97 9.34 -27.04
CA ASP A 855 -5.59 8.81 -25.72
C ASP A 855 -4.16 8.26 -25.73
N LEU A 856 -3.81 7.55 -26.81
CA LEU A 856 -2.50 6.94 -27.01
C LEU A 856 -1.38 7.99 -27.07
N ALA A 857 -1.61 9.10 -27.78
CA ALA A 857 -0.68 10.23 -27.78
C ALA A 857 -0.61 10.92 -26.42
N ASN A 858 -1.74 11.15 -25.75
CA ASN A 858 -1.79 11.83 -24.46
C ASN A 858 -0.97 11.06 -23.41
N LEU A 859 -1.18 9.74 -23.31
CA LEU A 859 -0.43 8.86 -22.40
C LEU A 859 1.06 8.76 -22.76
N HIS A 860 1.40 8.54 -24.03
CA HIS A 860 2.80 8.42 -24.49
C HIS A 860 3.62 9.69 -24.18
N VAL A 861 3.04 10.86 -24.43
CA VAL A 861 3.68 12.15 -24.16
C VAL A 861 3.75 12.42 -22.65
N HIS A 862 2.74 12.01 -21.87
CA HIS A 862 2.82 12.05 -20.41
C HIS A 862 3.92 11.14 -19.83
N ALA A 863 4.17 9.96 -20.39
CA ALA A 863 5.28 9.10 -19.96
C ALA A 863 6.64 9.78 -20.17
N GLY A 864 6.87 10.39 -21.34
CA GLY A 864 8.06 11.21 -21.62
C GLY A 864 8.18 12.43 -20.70
N LEU A 865 7.06 13.08 -20.37
CA LEU A 865 7.00 14.16 -19.38
C LEU A 865 7.42 13.70 -17.98
N ARG A 866 7.03 12.49 -17.55
CA ARG A 866 7.41 11.95 -16.22
C ARG A 866 8.86 11.50 -16.15
N GLN A 867 9.45 11.13 -17.29
CA GLN A 867 10.90 10.97 -17.40
C GLN A 867 11.60 12.33 -17.22
N ALA A 868 11.16 13.36 -17.96
CA ALA A 868 11.76 14.70 -17.91
C ALA A 868 11.57 15.44 -16.57
N GLN A 869 10.52 15.12 -15.82
CA GLN A 869 10.29 15.63 -14.46
C GLN A 869 11.16 14.92 -13.40
N GLY A 870 11.93 13.89 -13.78
CA GLY A 870 12.89 13.16 -12.92
C GLY A 870 12.26 12.09 -12.02
N LEU A 871 11.06 11.62 -12.36
CA LEU A 871 10.01 11.12 -11.38
C LEU A 871 9.78 9.62 -11.77
N TRP A 872 9.71 9.31 -13.07
CA TRP A 872 9.73 7.93 -13.57
C TRP A 872 11.11 7.65 -14.15
N PRO A 873 11.84 6.67 -13.61
CA PRO A 873 13.73 6.34 -14.52
C PRO A 873 13.45 5.85 -15.95
N ALA A 874 14.36 5.96 -16.92
CA ALA A 874 14.00 5.83 -18.36
C ALA A 874 13.14 4.59 -18.68
N SER A 875 13.56 3.43 -18.18
CA SER A 875 12.91 2.12 -18.37
C SER A 875 11.43 2.06 -18.00
N ALA A 876 10.96 2.84 -17.02
CA ALA A 876 9.53 2.85 -16.68
C ALA A 876 8.71 3.60 -17.73
N ALA A 877 9.25 4.70 -18.28
CA ALA A 877 8.61 5.44 -19.37
C ALA A 877 8.67 4.66 -20.69
N ASP A 878 9.74 3.89 -20.93
CA ASP A 878 9.87 3.00 -22.09
C ASP A 878 8.76 1.95 -22.13
N LEU A 879 8.52 1.23 -21.03
CA LEU A 879 7.42 0.24 -20.93
C LEU A 879 6.02 0.86 -21.21
N VAL A 880 5.76 2.10 -20.80
CA VAL A 880 4.49 2.78 -21.15
C VAL A 880 4.43 3.11 -22.65
N ARG A 881 5.56 3.50 -23.24
CA ARG A 881 5.66 3.81 -24.68
C ARG A 881 5.50 2.55 -25.54
N GLU A 882 6.01 1.41 -25.08
CA GLU A 882 5.86 0.08 -25.68
C GLU A 882 4.40 -0.38 -25.62
N ALA A 883 3.77 -0.38 -24.44
CA ALA A 883 2.36 -0.73 -24.27
C ALA A 883 1.41 0.15 -25.12
N VAL A 884 1.69 1.46 -25.23
CA VAL A 884 0.96 2.34 -26.17
C VAL A 884 1.19 1.92 -27.63
N GLY A 885 2.39 1.46 -27.97
CA GLY A 885 2.71 0.91 -29.29
C GLY A 885 1.89 -0.34 -29.62
N GLU A 886 1.74 -1.27 -28.68
CA GLU A 886 0.90 -2.46 -28.82
C GLU A 886 -0.56 -2.10 -29.14
N VAL A 887 -1.16 -1.19 -28.37
CA VAL A 887 -2.54 -0.74 -28.60
C VAL A 887 -2.66 0.02 -29.93
N ALA A 888 -1.65 0.83 -30.30
CA ALA A 888 -1.64 1.51 -31.59
C ALA A 888 -1.59 0.55 -32.77
N VAL A 889 -0.84 -0.55 -32.67
CA VAL A 889 -0.80 -1.62 -33.69
C VAL A 889 -2.13 -2.38 -33.72
N ALA A 890 -2.68 -2.77 -32.57
CA ALA A 890 -3.95 -3.49 -32.49
C ALA A 890 -5.14 -2.66 -32.99
N GLY A 891 -5.14 -1.35 -32.74
CA GLY A 891 -6.10 -0.38 -33.28
C GLY A 891 -5.83 0.07 -34.72
N SER A 892 -4.79 -0.45 -35.38
CA SER A 892 -4.35 -0.05 -36.75
C SER A 892 -4.13 1.46 -36.91
N VAL A 893 -3.65 2.13 -35.86
CA VAL A 893 -3.51 3.60 -35.80
C VAL A 893 -2.35 4.06 -36.67
N PRO A 894 -2.56 4.90 -37.72
CA PRO A 894 -1.47 5.27 -38.61
C PRO A 894 -0.40 6.12 -37.89
N ALA A 895 0.88 5.81 -38.12
CA ALA A 895 1.99 6.46 -37.43
C ALA A 895 2.00 8.00 -37.60
N SER A 896 1.62 8.50 -38.77
CA SER A 896 1.49 9.94 -39.06
C SER A 896 0.38 10.63 -38.25
N ARG A 897 -0.72 9.92 -37.98
CA ARG A 897 -1.81 10.39 -37.11
C ARG A 897 -1.37 10.45 -35.66
N LEU A 898 -0.73 9.37 -35.17
CA LEU A 898 -0.18 9.31 -33.82
C LEU A 898 0.88 10.41 -33.59
N ALA A 899 1.75 10.68 -34.57
CA ALA A 899 2.73 11.77 -34.51
C ALA A 899 2.09 13.17 -34.55
N LEU A 900 0.92 13.37 -35.19
CA LEU A 900 0.19 14.64 -35.11
C LEU A 900 -0.46 14.83 -33.74
N ALA A 901 -1.10 13.78 -33.20
CA ALA A 901 -1.73 13.80 -31.88
C ALA A 901 -0.69 13.99 -30.75
N ARG A 902 0.53 13.44 -30.89
CA ARG A 902 1.65 13.70 -29.96
C ARG A 902 2.05 15.17 -29.97
N ARG A 903 2.23 15.79 -31.15
CA ARG A 903 2.53 17.23 -31.29
C ARG A 903 1.43 18.13 -30.74
N ALA A 904 0.16 17.76 -30.93
CA ALA A 904 -0.97 18.44 -30.31
C ALA A 904 -0.90 18.39 -28.78
N THR A 905 -0.60 17.21 -28.22
CA THR A 905 -0.43 17.04 -26.77
C THR A 905 0.75 17.84 -26.24
N VAL A 906 1.93 17.80 -26.88
CA VAL A 906 3.11 18.60 -26.46
C VAL A 906 2.78 20.09 -26.47
N ALA A 907 2.13 20.60 -27.51
CA ALA A 907 1.73 22.01 -27.59
C ALA A 907 0.67 22.39 -26.53
N ARG A 908 -0.32 21.53 -26.28
CA ARG A 908 -1.31 21.69 -25.19
C ARG A 908 -0.63 21.69 -23.81
N LEU A 909 0.31 20.79 -23.58
CA LEU A 909 1.09 20.71 -22.34
C LEU A 909 1.94 21.96 -22.11
N VAL A 910 2.58 22.52 -23.14
CA VAL A 910 3.29 23.80 -23.02
C VAL A 910 2.35 24.92 -22.56
N ALA A 911 1.15 25.03 -23.14
CA ALA A 911 0.16 26.02 -22.73
C ALA A 911 -0.41 25.81 -21.31
N VAL A 912 -0.44 24.56 -20.81
CA VAL A 912 -0.83 24.25 -19.42
C VAL A 912 0.32 24.50 -18.44
N TYR A 913 1.53 24.06 -18.77
CA TYR A 913 2.70 24.11 -17.87
C TYR A 913 3.39 25.46 -17.84
N CYS A 914 3.17 26.36 -18.81
CA CYS A 914 3.60 27.76 -18.69
C CYS A 914 2.93 28.49 -17.50
N LEU A 915 1.83 27.94 -16.95
CA LEU A 915 1.15 28.38 -15.73
C LEU A 915 1.61 27.63 -14.45
N ARG A 916 2.44 26.58 -14.54
CA ARG A 916 2.86 25.75 -13.40
C ARG A 916 4.23 26.20 -12.87
N PRO A 917 4.34 27.07 -11.84
CA PRO A 917 5.62 27.65 -11.44
C PRO A 917 6.69 26.63 -11.02
N ARG A 918 6.29 25.47 -10.48
CA ARG A 918 7.21 24.38 -10.11
C ARG A 918 7.87 23.70 -11.33
N TRP A 919 7.19 23.66 -12.47
CA TRP A 919 7.55 22.79 -13.60
C TRP A 919 7.76 23.52 -14.93
N ARG A 920 7.40 24.80 -15.01
CA ARG A 920 7.39 25.60 -16.24
C ARG A 920 8.64 25.41 -17.09
N ASP A 921 9.82 25.73 -16.54
CA ASP A 921 11.03 25.81 -17.36
C ASP A 921 11.58 24.41 -17.73
N VAL A 922 11.39 23.40 -16.87
CA VAL A 922 11.66 21.97 -17.19
C VAL A 922 10.83 21.51 -18.39
N VAL A 923 9.51 21.79 -18.36
CA VAL A 923 8.59 21.34 -19.42
C VAL A 923 8.77 22.13 -20.71
N LEU A 924 9.12 23.43 -20.64
CA LEU A 924 9.46 24.23 -21.82
C LEU A 924 10.74 23.74 -22.51
N ALA A 925 11.77 23.34 -21.75
CA ALA A 925 13.00 22.78 -22.29
C ALA A 925 12.76 21.40 -22.93
N TRP A 926 12.16 20.47 -22.20
CA TRP A 926 11.80 19.14 -22.72
C TRP A 926 10.92 19.20 -23.98
N ALA A 927 9.92 20.09 -24.01
CA ALA A 927 9.05 20.23 -25.17
C ALA A 927 9.79 20.77 -26.41
N GLU A 928 10.84 21.58 -26.23
CA GLU A 928 11.73 22.02 -27.33
C GLU A 928 12.51 20.83 -27.89
N GLU A 929 13.05 19.97 -27.04
CA GLU A 929 13.76 18.75 -27.44
C GLU A 929 12.83 17.79 -28.22
N GLN A 930 11.60 17.56 -27.74
CA GLN A 930 10.62 16.73 -28.46
C GLN A 930 10.33 17.31 -29.85
N TRP A 931 10.09 18.62 -29.93
CA TRP A 931 9.79 19.32 -31.18
C TRP A 931 10.95 19.26 -32.19
N GLN A 932 12.20 19.36 -31.70
CA GLN A 932 13.39 19.25 -32.53
C GLN A 932 13.77 17.81 -32.89
N SER A 933 13.34 16.81 -32.12
CA SER A 933 13.56 15.40 -32.43
C SER A 933 12.66 14.95 -33.58
N GLU A 934 11.35 15.24 -33.49
CA GLU A 934 10.40 14.89 -34.56
C GLU A 934 10.71 15.63 -35.88
N ALA A 935 11.19 16.88 -35.81
CA ALA A 935 11.62 17.66 -36.98
C ALA A 935 12.92 17.18 -37.66
N ARG A 936 13.52 16.08 -37.19
CA ARG A 936 14.68 15.40 -37.83
C ARG A 936 14.34 14.00 -38.37
N HIS A 937 13.11 13.52 -38.12
CA HIS A 937 12.67 12.16 -38.45
C HIS A 937 11.43 12.13 -39.36
N GLY A 938 11.00 13.28 -39.89
CA GLY A 938 9.92 13.44 -40.87
C GLY A 938 10.14 14.63 -41.78
#